data_AF-A0A817PFJ1-F1
#
_entry.id   AF-A0A817PFJ1-F1
#
_cell.length_a   1.000
_cell.length_b   1.000
_cell.length_c   1.000
_cell.angle_alpha   90.00
_cell.angle_beta   90.00
_cell.angle_gamma   90.00
#
_symmetry.space_group_name_H-M   'P 1'
#
loop_
_entity.id
_entity.type
_entity.pdbx_description
1 polymer ?
#
loop_
_entity_poly.entity_id
_entity_poly.type
_entity_poly.pdbx_seq_one_letter_code
_entity_poly.pdbx_strand_id
1 'polypeptide(L)'
;MSADYETIKRQAIGRQGFIGSLYDVRNDRFEGRSLFNQTVPSSYISTTDCAHSTYIVDENESQKETFNNLNIDASMKISLMAGLFNIEGSAKYLNQTKTNSRTVRVTHILQMKTKKDHLHISMADLCQYFSSDALENQNATHCVIGITWGANVAATFEEILATSEEATELQGQLSACLKKPTISVSGDASVKNVDQSDSKFHSLKINISGDIKLSTVPRTVEDVFKAFSEVPSKLNELNDGKGQQLEFELYPLKRMAQIFKYEISVQRVIKDVSIYLMSRLEDTFEQIIRSKRMLNDFLDKVTPWQDWLAPDWIDAITNKQTNLNRVQTDTLHQLGTLVEQIRRGEVEENKMTELLENFDKNNPCSVVSMRRFLEENSRNIIKIEALNEICRFLLETRGENKQSTGGYSGILFPKNTSIHSFLNKNHDYDIYLLHISNKWKESDERNWYKQIRLFTNLYKSQEQNQARKAIFRVVDHDFLVDMDEKPDKCVIYHASRGVINTKDYFYTSLVTLAQDQIRALRTEHKLTNITNKEIEALHKKFIAAHGEPQHYCNYAFKAFDKNDSGTLTFDEYMSAYSLTLPGDIEHQLALTFQLCAYHGQDKVSSEDLLQLMEAVAELKGVDSSAISLFAKTIMKITKSEKDEKITKEEFIRR
;
A
#
# COMPACT_ATOMS: atom_id res chain seq x y z
N MET A 1 2.36 -39.48 -22.59
CA MET A 1 1.50 -40.68 -22.44
C MET A 1 0.06 -40.18 -22.49
N SER A 2 -0.85 -40.87 -23.20
CA SER A 2 -2.20 -40.34 -23.46
C SER A 2 -3.08 -40.44 -22.20
N ALA A 3 -3.74 -39.34 -21.83
CA ALA A 3 -4.72 -39.26 -20.74
C ALA A 3 -5.87 -40.28 -20.88
N ASP A 4 -6.05 -40.89 -22.07
CA ASP A 4 -7.05 -41.92 -22.34
C ASP A 4 -6.95 -43.18 -21.45
N TYR A 5 -5.81 -43.42 -20.80
CA TYR A 5 -5.53 -44.69 -20.12
C TYR A 5 -5.13 -44.58 -18.63
N GLU A 6 -4.88 -43.37 -18.14
CA GLU A 6 -4.44 -43.15 -16.77
C GLU A 6 -5.59 -42.78 -15.85
N THR A 7 -5.59 -43.34 -14.64
CA THR A 7 -6.45 -42.84 -13.57
C THR A 7 -5.93 -41.48 -13.15
N ILE A 8 -6.81 -40.47 -13.12
CA ILE A 8 -6.43 -39.12 -12.70
C ILE A 8 -7.10 -38.74 -11.39
N LYS A 9 -6.54 -37.72 -10.72
CA LYS A 9 -7.09 -37.15 -9.48
C LYS A 9 -7.59 -35.75 -9.73
N ARG A 10 -8.72 -35.40 -9.11
CA ARG A 10 -9.30 -34.05 -9.15
C ARG A 10 -9.76 -33.65 -7.76
N GLN A 11 -9.36 -32.46 -7.30
CA GLN A 11 -9.87 -31.91 -6.06
C GLN A 11 -11.38 -31.62 -6.20
N ALA A 12 -12.17 -31.87 -5.16
CA ALA A 12 -13.61 -31.69 -5.22
C ALA A 12 -13.98 -30.21 -5.32
N ILE A 13 -13.35 -29.34 -4.53
CA ILE A 13 -13.54 -27.88 -4.53
C ILE A 13 -15.05 -27.52 -4.40
N GLY A 14 -15.72 -28.18 -3.46
CA GLY A 14 -17.15 -28.02 -3.19
C GLY A 14 -18.09 -28.80 -4.12
N ARG A 15 -17.59 -29.37 -5.23
CA ARG A 15 -18.39 -30.23 -6.12
C ARG A 15 -18.67 -31.57 -5.45
N GLN A 16 -19.85 -32.11 -5.73
CA GLN A 16 -20.32 -33.37 -5.16
C GLN A 16 -20.44 -34.43 -6.26
N GLY A 17 -20.05 -35.66 -5.93
CA GLY A 17 -20.17 -36.83 -6.80
C GLY A 17 -20.29 -38.11 -5.98
N PHE A 18 -20.55 -39.24 -6.63
CA PHE A 18 -20.58 -40.55 -5.99
C PHE A 18 -19.84 -41.56 -6.88
N ILE A 19 -19.48 -42.71 -6.34
CA ILE A 19 -18.84 -43.77 -7.13
C ILE A 19 -19.73 -44.12 -8.33
N GLY A 20 -19.17 -44.02 -9.53
CA GLY A 20 -19.85 -44.17 -10.80
C GLY A 20 -20.28 -42.85 -11.46
N SER A 21 -20.27 -41.71 -10.78
CA SER A 21 -20.59 -40.42 -11.39
C SER A 21 -19.73 -40.15 -12.62
N LEU A 22 -20.38 -39.80 -13.74
CA LEU A 22 -19.70 -39.48 -15.00
C LEU A 22 -19.11 -38.07 -14.95
N TYR A 23 -17.90 -37.92 -15.49
CA TYR A 23 -17.13 -36.69 -15.46
C TYR A 23 -16.50 -36.40 -16.83
N ASP A 24 -16.47 -35.12 -17.22
CA ASP A 24 -15.76 -34.62 -18.38
C ASP A 24 -14.50 -33.86 -17.96
N VAL A 25 -13.32 -34.46 -18.19
CA VAL A 25 -12.03 -33.83 -17.89
C VAL A 25 -11.68 -32.69 -18.84
N ARG A 26 -12.42 -32.54 -19.94
CA ARG A 26 -12.16 -31.49 -20.94
C ARG A 26 -12.59 -30.12 -20.43
N ASN A 27 -13.63 -30.07 -19.62
CA ASN A 27 -14.16 -28.85 -18.99
C ASN A 27 -14.23 -28.92 -17.44
N ASP A 28 -13.77 -30.04 -16.85
CA ASP A 28 -13.79 -30.31 -15.42
C ASP A 28 -15.19 -30.26 -14.78
N ARG A 29 -16.18 -30.93 -15.39
CA ARG A 29 -17.57 -30.97 -14.89
C ARG A 29 -18.13 -32.39 -14.76
N PHE A 30 -19.09 -32.55 -13.85
CA PHE A 30 -19.91 -33.76 -13.76
C PHE A 30 -21.07 -33.69 -14.76
N GLU A 31 -21.38 -34.83 -15.39
CA GLU A 31 -22.43 -34.93 -16.42
C GLU A 31 -23.81 -35.29 -15.86
N GLY A 32 -23.96 -35.36 -14.53
CA GLY A 32 -25.22 -35.66 -13.85
C GLY A 32 -25.78 -37.07 -14.10
N ARG A 33 -25.00 -37.96 -14.73
CA ARG A 33 -25.34 -39.36 -14.99
C ARG A 33 -24.39 -40.29 -14.24
N SER A 34 -24.84 -41.52 -14.04
CA SER A 34 -24.05 -42.59 -13.42
C SER A 34 -23.61 -43.60 -14.47
N LEU A 35 -22.42 -44.15 -14.28
CA LEU A 35 -21.92 -45.33 -14.97
C LEU A 35 -22.79 -46.57 -14.67
N PHE A 36 -23.39 -46.61 -13.49
CA PHE A 36 -24.23 -47.72 -13.04
C PHE A 36 -25.72 -47.44 -13.22
N ASN A 37 -26.49 -48.43 -13.71
CA ASN A 37 -27.95 -48.38 -13.84
C ASN A 37 -28.70 -48.86 -12.59
N GLN A 38 -27.99 -49.49 -11.66
CA GLN A 38 -28.48 -49.95 -10.36
C GLN A 38 -27.43 -49.70 -9.28
N THR A 39 -27.85 -49.73 -8.01
CA THR A 39 -26.96 -49.55 -6.86
C THR A 39 -25.92 -50.67 -6.81
N VAL A 40 -24.64 -50.30 -6.81
CA VAL A 40 -23.53 -51.26 -6.68
C VAL A 40 -23.53 -51.84 -5.26
N PRO A 41 -23.34 -53.16 -5.07
CA PRO A 41 -23.30 -53.74 -3.74
C PRO A 41 -22.11 -53.20 -2.95
N SER A 42 -22.30 -52.99 -1.64
CA SER A 42 -21.28 -52.42 -0.76
C SER A 42 -19.99 -53.24 -0.71
N SER A 43 -20.05 -54.55 -0.97
CA SER A 43 -18.87 -55.43 -1.04
C SER A 43 -17.89 -55.09 -2.17
N TYR A 44 -18.31 -54.29 -3.16
CA TYR A 44 -17.47 -53.86 -4.28
C TYR A 44 -16.77 -52.54 -3.99
N ILE A 45 -17.08 -51.89 -2.87
CA ILE A 45 -16.48 -50.63 -2.45
C ILE A 45 -15.74 -50.90 -1.14
N SER A 46 -14.42 -50.74 -1.15
CA SER A 46 -13.65 -50.73 0.08
C SER A 46 -13.60 -49.34 0.67
N THR A 47 -13.74 -49.24 1.98
CA THR A 47 -13.42 -48.03 2.75
C THR A 47 -12.14 -48.28 3.53
N THR A 48 -11.11 -47.49 3.28
CA THR A 48 -9.83 -47.55 4.02
C THR A 48 -9.62 -46.28 4.83
N ASP A 49 -9.00 -46.40 6.01
CA ASP A 49 -8.55 -45.25 6.78
C ASP A 49 -7.37 -44.56 6.05
N CYS A 50 -7.43 -43.23 5.95
CA CYS A 50 -6.36 -42.40 5.42
C CYS A 50 -6.22 -41.09 6.22
N ALA A 51 -6.43 -41.17 7.54
CA ALA A 51 -6.44 -40.02 8.42
C ALA A 51 -5.10 -39.26 8.36
N HIS A 52 -5.16 -37.98 7.98
CA HIS A 52 -3.99 -37.11 7.89
C HIS A 52 -4.41 -35.66 8.04
N SER A 53 -3.63 -34.85 8.75
CA SER A 53 -3.88 -33.41 8.92
C SER A 53 -2.68 -32.60 8.46
N THR A 54 -2.94 -31.54 7.69
CA THR A 54 -1.92 -30.62 7.17
C THR A 54 -2.35 -29.19 7.46
N TYR A 55 -1.40 -28.37 7.91
CA TYR A 55 -1.57 -26.93 8.11
C TYR A 55 -0.78 -26.18 7.05
N ILE A 56 -1.43 -25.22 6.40
CA ILE A 56 -0.84 -24.43 5.32
C ILE A 56 -1.07 -22.95 5.61
N VAL A 57 -0.03 -22.15 5.43
CA VAL A 57 -0.12 -20.69 5.53
C VAL A 57 0.14 -20.11 4.14
N ASP A 58 -0.89 -19.54 3.54
CA ASP A 58 -0.85 -18.88 2.24
C ASP A 58 -0.83 -17.36 2.40
N GLU A 59 0.24 -16.72 1.96
CA GLU A 59 0.41 -15.27 2.04
C GLU A 59 -0.25 -14.52 0.86
N ASN A 60 -0.92 -15.24 -0.03
CA ASN A 60 -1.59 -14.71 -1.22
C ASN A 60 -0.64 -13.85 -2.08
N GLU A 61 0.60 -14.31 -2.27
CA GLU A 61 1.59 -13.63 -3.11
C GLU A 61 1.20 -13.70 -4.59
N SER A 62 0.78 -14.90 -5.04
CA SER A 62 0.33 -15.17 -6.41
C SER A 62 -0.79 -16.21 -6.41
N GLN A 63 -1.67 -16.17 -7.42
CA GLN A 63 -2.69 -17.23 -7.58
C GLN A 63 -2.04 -18.60 -7.85
N LYS A 64 -0.91 -18.61 -8.53
CA LYS A 64 -0.15 -19.81 -8.84
C LYS A 64 0.25 -20.57 -7.57
N GLU A 65 0.82 -19.88 -6.59
CA GLU A 65 1.22 -20.47 -5.31
C GLU A 65 0.00 -20.93 -4.50
N THR A 66 -1.05 -20.09 -4.43
CA THR A 66 -2.33 -20.43 -3.79
C THR A 66 -2.92 -21.75 -4.34
N PHE A 67 -2.89 -21.97 -5.67
CA PHE A 67 -3.36 -23.23 -6.25
C PHE A 67 -2.43 -24.42 -5.99
N ASN A 68 -1.11 -24.20 -5.99
CA ASN A 68 -0.13 -25.25 -5.67
C ASN A 68 -0.31 -25.76 -4.23
N ASN A 69 -0.62 -24.87 -3.29
CA ASN A 69 -0.89 -25.19 -1.89
C ASN A 69 -2.08 -26.15 -1.71
N LEU A 70 -3.01 -26.22 -2.66
CA LEU A 70 -4.14 -27.15 -2.63
C LEU A 70 -3.91 -28.45 -3.42
N ASN A 71 -2.70 -28.68 -3.93
CA ASN A 71 -2.38 -29.84 -4.76
C ASN A 71 -3.35 -29.99 -5.96
N ILE A 72 -3.71 -28.85 -6.57
CA ILE A 72 -4.50 -28.79 -7.80
C ILE A 72 -3.54 -29.04 -8.97
N ASP A 73 -3.84 -30.05 -9.79
CA ASP A 73 -3.00 -30.38 -10.94
C ASP A 73 -3.04 -29.28 -12.01
N ALA A 74 -2.00 -29.23 -12.85
CA ALA A 74 -1.82 -28.15 -13.83
C ALA A 74 -3.00 -28.01 -14.80
N SER A 75 -3.60 -29.12 -15.24
CA SER A 75 -4.73 -29.10 -16.17
C SER A 75 -5.97 -28.52 -15.49
N MET A 76 -6.31 -29.01 -14.29
CA MET A 76 -7.44 -28.47 -13.52
C MET A 76 -7.24 -27.01 -13.11
N LYS A 77 -5.99 -26.60 -12.83
CA LYS A 77 -5.65 -25.21 -12.50
C LYS A 77 -6.02 -24.27 -13.64
N ILE A 78 -5.74 -24.63 -14.90
CA ILE A 78 -6.14 -23.81 -16.05
C ILE A 78 -7.65 -23.70 -16.16
N SER A 79 -8.38 -24.79 -15.90
CA SER A 79 -9.84 -24.77 -15.89
C SER A 79 -10.37 -23.79 -14.85
N LEU A 80 -9.76 -23.72 -13.67
CA LEU A 80 -10.10 -22.74 -12.63
C LEU A 80 -9.76 -21.31 -13.06
N MET A 81 -8.54 -21.09 -13.54
CA MET A 81 -8.08 -19.76 -13.97
C MET A 81 -8.93 -19.21 -15.12
N ALA A 82 -9.36 -20.07 -16.03
CA ALA A 82 -10.22 -19.72 -17.15
C ALA A 82 -11.73 -19.70 -16.80
N GLY A 83 -12.10 -19.96 -15.55
CA GLY A 83 -13.49 -19.91 -15.10
C GLY A 83 -14.39 -21.00 -15.68
N LEU A 84 -13.85 -22.17 -16.04
CA LEU A 84 -14.62 -23.27 -16.63
C LEU A 84 -15.59 -23.92 -15.64
N PHE A 85 -15.36 -23.78 -14.34
CA PHE A 85 -16.32 -24.19 -13.31
C PHE A 85 -16.18 -23.31 -12.07
N ASN A 86 -17.23 -23.28 -11.25
CA ASN A 86 -17.27 -22.44 -10.07
C ASN A 86 -16.60 -23.13 -8.88
N ILE A 87 -15.90 -22.31 -8.08
CA ILE A 87 -15.32 -22.71 -6.80
C ILE A 87 -16.39 -22.57 -5.72
N GLU A 88 -16.64 -23.65 -4.97
CA GLU A 88 -17.63 -23.67 -3.89
C GLU A 88 -17.00 -24.12 -2.55
N GLY A 89 -17.80 -24.06 -1.48
CA GLY A 89 -17.40 -24.55 -0.15
C GLY A 89 -16.18 -23.85 0.45
N SER A 90 -15.32 -24.64 1.10
CA SER A 90 -14.08 -24.19 1.76
C SER A 90 -13.09 -23.51 0.82
N ALA A 91 -13.14 -23.83 -0.47
CA ALA A 91 -12.18 -23.33 -1.45
C ALA A 91 -12.48 -21.92 -1.96
N LYS A 92 -13.57 -21.27 -1.53
CA LYS A 92 -13.96 -19.91 -1.97
C LYS A 92 -12.86 -18.85 -1.81
N TYR A 93 -11.91 -19.05 -0.89
CA TYR A 93 -10.77 -18.15 -0.71
C TYR A 93 -9.85 -18.10 -1.96
N LEU A 94 -9.84 -19.14 -2.81
CA LEU A 94 -9.04 -19.21 -4.03
C LEU A 94 -9.35 -18.11 -5.05
N ASN A 95 -10.58 -17.59 -5.05
CA ASN A 95 -10.99 -16.49 -5.92
C ASN A 95 -10.63 -15.11 -5.36
N GLN A 96 -10.01 -15.04 -4.18
CA GLN A 96 -9.69 -13.80 -3.50
C GLN A 96 -8.20 -13.46 -3.66
N THR A 97 -7.92 -12.32 -4.27
CA THR A 97 -6.57 -11.78 -4.43
C THR A 97 -6.49 -10.39 -3.81
N LYS A 98 -5.30 -10.00 -3.32
CA LYS A 98 -5.03 -8.62 -2.88
C LYS A 98 -5.42 -7.61 -3.95
N THR A 99 -6.29 -6.68 -3.59
CA THR A 99 -6.80 -5.60 -4.45
C THR A 99 -5.76 -4.50 -4.67
N ASN A 100 -4.97 -4.19 -3.64
CA ASN A 100 -3.92 -3.17 -3.61
C ASN A 100 -2.72 -3.67 -2.76
N SER A 101 -1.58 -2.99 -2.82
CA SER A 101 -0.34 -3.34 -2.11
C SER A 101 -0.35 -3.02 -0.61
N ARG A 102 -1.33 -2.25 -0.14
CA ARG A 102 -1.55 -1.94 1.29
C ARG A 102 -2.40 -2.99 2.01
N THR A 103 -2.94 -3.95 1.27
CA THR A 103 -3.77 -5.02 1.81
C THR A 103 -2.89 -6.15 2.33
N VAL A 104 -2.93 -6.37 3.64
CA VAL A 104 -2.48 -7.61 4.27
C VAL A 104 -3.54 -8.67 4.02
N ARG A 105 -3.12 -9.82 3.48
CA ARG A 105 -3.98 -11.00 3.33
C ARG A 105 -3.16 -12.25 3.60
N VAL A 106 -3.50 -12.98 4.66
CA VAL A 106 -2.88 -14.28 4.98
C VAL A 106 -4.00 -15.28 5.25
N THR A 107 -3.91 -16.48 4.68
CA THR A 107 -4.89 -17.54 4.90
C THR A 107 -4.23 -18.72 5.59
N HIS A 108 -4.73 -19.09 6.78
CA HIS A 108 -4.35 -20.32 7.48
C HIS A 108 -5.35 -21.42 7.12
N ILE A 109 -4.87 -22.54 6.59
CA ILE A 109 -5.71 -23.62 6.07
C ILE A 109 -5.40 -24.89 6.85
N LEU A 110 -6.43 -25.49 7.44
CA LEU A 110 -6.42 -26.85 7.97
C LEU A 110 -7.05 -27.78 6.95
N GLN A 111 -6.27 -28.74 6.45
CA GLN A 111 -6.74 -29.83 5.61
C GLN A 111 -6.72 -31.12 6.42
N MET A 112 -7.86 -31.81 6.52
CA MET A 112 -7.98 -33.09 7.22
C MET A 112 -8.56 -34.14 6.29
N LYS A 113 -7.82 -35.22 6.04
CA LYS A 113 -8.32 -36.45 5.42
C LYS A 113 -8.75 -37.42 6.50
N THR A 114 -9.72 -38.28 6.20
CA THR A 114 -10.28 -39.26 7.15
C THR A 114 -10.28 -40.66 6.56
N LYS A 115 -11.09 -40.89 5.53
CA LYS A 115 -11.34 -42.19 4.91
C LYS A 115 -11.30 -42.06 3.40
N LYS A 116 -11.05 -43.17 2.72
CA LYS A 116 -11.12 -43.28 1.27
C LYS A 116 -12.04 -44.42 0.87
N ASP A 117 -13.05 -44.11 0.07
CA ASP A 117 -13.86 -45.14 -0.60
C ASP A 117 -13.26 -45.43 -1.98
N HIS A 118 -13.19 -46.70 -2.36
CA HIS A 118 -12.64 -47.11 -3.65
C HIS A 118 -13.35 -48.34 -4.23
N LEU A 119 -13.72 -48.26 -5.50
CA LEU A 119 -14.38 -49.30 -6.27
C LEU A 119 -13.38 -50.38 -6.73
N HIS A 120 -13.71 -51.64 -6.52
CA HIS A 120 -12.96 -52.79 -7.04
C HIS A 120 -13.37 -53.09 -8.49
N ILE A 121 -12.76 -52.38 -9.43
CA ILE A 121 -13.07 -52.44 -10.87
C ILE A 121 -12.85 -53.83 -11.49
N SER A 122 -11.93 -54.62 -10.95
CA SER A 122 -11.55 -55.94 -11.48
C SER A 122 -12.50 -57.08 -11.12
N MET A 123 -13.61 -56.80 -10.43
CA MET A 123 -14.60 -57.83 -10.09
C MET A 123 -15.41 -58.23 -11.32
N ALA A 124 -15.38 -59.51 -11.69
CA ALA A 124 -16.02 -60.04 -12.90
C ALA A 124 -17.53 -59.74 -12.99
N ASP A 125 -18.20 -59.73 -11.84
CA ASP A 125 -19.65 -59.53 -11.75
C ASP A 125 -20.06 -58.05 -11.74
N LEU A 126 -19.10 -57.11 -11.74
CA LEU A 126 -19.43 -55.68 -11.79
C LEU A 126 -20.11 -55.31 -13.12
N CYS A 127 -19.84 -56.07 -14.18
CA CYS A 127 -20.40 -55.90 -15.53
C CYS A 127 -21.93 -55.73 -15.55
N GLN A 128 -22.64 -56.44 -14.68
CA GLN A 128 -24.11 -56.46 -14.66
C GLN A 128 -24.76 -55.18 -14.14
N TYR A 129 -23.99 -54.28 -13.51
CA TYR A 129 -24.50 -53.02 -12.95
C TYR A 129 -24.32 -51.84 -13.91
N PHE A 130 -23.72 -52.03 -15.09
CA PHE A 130 -23.41 -50.93 -15.99
C PHE A 130 -24.56 -50.53 -16.91
N SER A 131 -24.59 -49.23 -17.21
CA SER A 131 -25.40 -48.68 -18.28
C SER A 131 -24.55 -48.59 -19.56
N SER A 132 -24.94 -49.31 -20.62
CA SER A 132 -24.35 -49.13 -21.97
C SER A 132 -24.41 -47.66 -22.41
N ASP A 133 -25.53 -47.00 -22.13
CA ASP A 133 -25.75 -45.59 -22.48
C ASP A 133 -24.76 -44.64 -21.77
N ALA A 134 -24.23 -45.04 -20.61
CA ALA A 134 -23.21 -44.28 -19.90
C ALA A 134 -21.84 -44.42 -20.57
N LEU A 135 -21.50 -45.63 -21.05
CA LEU A 135 -20.30 -45.90 -21.83
C LEU A 135 -20.33 -45.29 -23.23
N GLU A 136 -21.51 -44.97 -23.76
CA GLU A 136 -21.71 -44.28 -25.04
C GLU A 136 -21.96 -42.76 -24.89
N ASN A 137 -21.89 -42.22 -23.66
CA ASN A 137 -22.07 -40.78 -23.45
C ASN A 137 -20.89 -39.97 -24.04
N GLN A 138 -21.12 -39.19 -25.10
CA GLN A 138 -20.10 -38.35 -25.76
C GLN A 138 -19.56 -37.22 -24.87
N ASN A 139 -20.35 -36.78 -23.89
CA ASN A 139 -19.96 -35.68 -23.01
C ASN A 139 -19.15 -36.17 -21.82
N ALA A 140 -19.22 -37.43 -21.43
CA ALA A 140 -18.38 -37.98 -20.37
C ALA A 140 -17.09 -38.59 -20.92
N THR A 141 -15.99 -38.45 -20.17
CA THR A 141 -14.69 -39.07 -20.49
C THR A 141 -14.24 -40.06 -19.42
N HIS A 142 -14.60 -39.80 -18.17
CA HIS A 142 -14.22 -40.58 -17.00
C HIS A 142 -15.42 -40.88 -16.11
N CYS A 143 -15.24 -41.79 -15.16
CA CYS A 143 -16.16 -42.04 -14.06
C CYS A 143 -15.42 -41.99 -12.72
N VAL A 144 -16.09 -41.59 -11.64
CA VAL A 144 -15.54 -41.65 -10.29
C VAL A 144 -15.42 -43.11 -9.83
N ILE A 145 -14.22 -43.52 -9.46
CA ILE A 145 -13.95 -44.84 -8.88
C ILE A 145 -13.47 -44.77 -7.44
N GLY A 146 -13.02 -43.61 -6.99
CA GLY A 146 -12.59 -43.41 -5.61
C GLY A 146 -12.91 -42.01 -5.12
N ILE A 147 -13.17 -41.90 -3.82
CA ILE A 147 -13.48 -40.64 -3.14
C ILE A 147 -12.65 -40.59 -1.86
N THR A 148 -11.80 -39.57 -1.75
CA THR A 148 -11.13 -39.25 -0.48
C THR A 148 -11.99 -38.27 0.29
N TRP A 149 -12.30 -38.61 1.52
CA TRP A 149 -13.16 -37.85 2.41
C TRP A 149 -12.36 -37.10 3.48
N GLY A 150 -12.97 -36.05 4.04
CA GLY A 150 -12.40 -35.23 5.08
C GLY A 150 -13.04 -33.86 5.16
N ALA A 151 -12.27 -32.83 5.56
CA ALA A 151 -12.72 -31.44 5.47
C ALA A 151 -11.55 -30.48 5.37
N ASN A 152 -11.80 -29.37 4.68
CA ASN A 152 -10.90 -28.22 4.68
C ASN A 152 -11.57 -27.05 5.40
N VAL A 153 -10.79 -26.34 6.20
CA VAL A 153 -11.19 -25.08 6.84
C VAL A 153 -10.09 -24.05 6.61
N ALA A 154 -10.45 -22.92 6.03
CA ALA A 154 -9.57 -21.81 5.74
C ALA A 154 -10.00 -20.57 6.55
N ALA A 155 -9.05 -19.96 7.24
CA ALA A 155 -9.20 -18.70 7.95
C ALA A 155 -8.37 -17.63 7.26
N THR A 156 -9.04 -16.69 6.61
CA THR A 156 -8.40 -15.56 5.91
C THR A 156 -8.43 -14.34 6.81
N PHE A 157 -7.23 -13.85 7.15
CA PHE A 157 -6.97 -12.61 7.86
C PHE A 157 -6.75 -11.49 6.85
N GLU A 158 -7.43 -10.37 7.02
CA GLU A 158 -7.39 -9.25 6.08
C GLU A 158 -7.43 -7.89 6.78
N GLU A 159 -6.54 -6.99 6.36
CA GLU A 159 -6.50 -5.60 6.82
C GLU A 159 -5.88 -4.69 5.75
N ILE A 160 -6.34 -3.44 5.67
CA ILE A 160 -5.77 -2.43 4.78
C ILE A 160 -5.05 -1.40 5.65
N LEU A 161 -3.75 -1.24 5.42
CA LEU A 161 -2.90 -0.32 6.18
C LEU A 161 -2.68 1.01 5.47
N ALA A 162 -1.98 1.92 6.14
CA ALA A 162 -1.69 3.24 5.60
C ALA A 162 -0.66 3.15 4.46
N THR A 163 0.35 2.29 4.60
CA THR A 163 1.41 2.10 3.60
C THR A 163 1.62 0.63 3.21
N SER A 164 2.26 0.42 2.06
CA SER A 164 2.62 -0.92 1.58
C SER A 164 3.76 -1.55 2.38
N GLU A 165 4.66 -0.74 2.95
CA GLU A 165 5.73 -1.19 3.82
C GLU A 165 5.17 -1.76 5.13
N GLU A 166 4.25 -1.03 5.78
CA GLU A 166 3.53 -1.50 6.98
C GLU A 166 2.81 -2.82 6.68
N ALA A 167 2.16 -2.93 5.50
CA ALA A 167 1.42 -4.13 5.11
C ALA A 167 2.36 -5.33 4.94
N THR A 168 3.51 -5.12 4.30
CA THR A 168 4.51 -6.17 4.11
C THR A 168 5.07 -6.65 5.46
N GLU A 169 5.35 -5.71 6.38
CA GLU A 169 5.84 -6.03 7.72
C GLU A 169 4.80 -6.82 8.53
N LEU A 170 3.55 -6.33 8.60
CA LEU A 170 2.48 -7.00 9.34
C LEU A 170 2.18 -8.39 8.76
N GLN A 171 2.17 -8.53 7.43
CA GLN A 171 2.01 -9.82 6.77
C GLN A 171 3.11 -10.80 7.18
N GLY A 172 4.39 -10.39 7.12
CA GLY A 172 5.50 -11.24 7.51
C GLY A 172 5.42 -11.69 8.98
N GLN A 173 5.04 -10.77 9.88
CA GLN A 173 4.82 -11.07 11.30
C GLN A 173 3.67 -12.07 11.50
N LEU A 174 2.53 -11.86 10.83
CA LEU A 174 1.37 -12.74 10.91
C LEU A 174 1.67 -14.14 10.35
N SER A 175 2.29 -14.21 9.18
CA SER A 175 2.71 -15.48 8.55
C SER A 175 3.67 -16.26 9.44
N ALA A 176 4.66 -15.59 10.04
CA ALA A 176 5.58 -16.20 10.99
C ALA A 176 4.85 -16.71 12.24
N CYS A 177 3.87 -15.97 12.74
CA CYS A 177 3.04 -16.37 13.88
C CYS A 177 2.22 -17.63 13.57
N LEU A 178 1.56 -17.67 12.40
CA LEU A 178 0.71 -18.80 11.98
C LEU A 178 1.52 -20.06 11.63
N LYS A 179 2.75 -19.89 11.12
CA LYS A 179 3.67 -21.00 10.81
C LYS A 179 4.28 -21.64 12.06
N LYS A 180 4.12 -21.05 13.26
CA LYS A 180 4.61 -21.67 14.51
C LYS A 180 3.92 -23.02 14.71
N PRO A 181 4.66 -24.07 15.09
CA PRO A 181 4.11 -25.41 15.30
C PRO A 181 3.31 -25.46 16.60
N THR A 182 2.09 -24.90 16.60
CA THR A 182 1.26 -24.80 17.81
C THR A 182 0.24 -25.93 17.93
N ILE A 183 0.08 -26.80 16.93
CA ILE A 183 -0.87 -27.92 16.97
C ILE A 183 -0.17 -29.26 16.68
N SER A 184 0.28 -29.94 17.73
CA SER A 184 0.58 -31.38 17.69
C SER A 184 -0.72 -32.16 17.90
N VAL A 185 -1.08 -33.01 16.94
CA VAL A 185 -2.26 -33.90 16.98
C VAL A 185 -1.97 -35.13 17.86
N SER A 186 -1.62 -34.89 19.11
CA SER A 186 -1.66 -35.88 20.18
C SER A 186 -2.33 -35.19 21.35
N GLY A 187 -3.52 -35.67 21.73
CA GLY A 187 -4.29 -35.14 22.86
C GLY A 187 -3.40 -34.90 24.07
N ASP A 188 -3.68 -33.80 24.77
CA ASP A 188 -2.87 -33.20 25.85
C ASP A 188 -1.58 -32.50 25.42
N ALA A 189 -1.74 -31.37 24.72
CA ALA A 189 -0.78 -30.27 24.83
C ALA A 189 -1.53 -28.94 24.77
N SER A 190 -1.56 -28.23 25.90
CA SER A 190 -1.90 -26.81 25.97
C SER A 190 -1.22 -26.06 24.83
N VAL A 191 -1.98 -25.24 24.09
CA VAL A 191 -1.46 -24.21 23.17
C VAL A 191 -0.37 -23.43 23.90
N LYS A 192 0.91 -23.78 23.71
CA LYS A 192 2.01 -23.06 24.34
C LYS A 192 2.18 -21.76 23.57
N ASN A 193 1.64 -20.71 24.17
CA ASN A 193 1.91 -19.29 23.93
C ASN A 193 2.15 -18.93 22.45
N VAL A 194 1.05 -18.78 21.70
CA VAL A 194 0.95 -17.55 20.90
C VAL A 194 1.05 -16.44 21.95
N ASP A 195 2.12 -15.65 21.93
CA ASP A 195 2.34 -14.59 22.91
C ASP A 195 1.05 -13.78 23.03
N GLN A 196 0.37 -13.90 24.18
CA GLN A 196 -1.01 -13.43 24.43
C GLN A 196 -1.16 -11.89 24.42
N SER A 197 -0.25 -11.17 23.76
CA SER A 197 -0.10 -9.74 23.90
C SER A 197 0.43 -9.01 22.67
N ASP A 198 0.40 -9.59 21.47
CA ASP A 198 0.60 -8.79 20.26
C ASP A 198 -0.70 -8.03 19.94
N SER A 199 -0.85 -6.88 20.60
CA SER A 199 -1.82 -5.81 20.27
C SER A 199 -1.93 -5.53 18.76
N LYS A 200 -0.89 -5.88 18.00
CA LYS A 200 -0.72 -5.73 16.57
C LYS A 200 -1.74 -6.44 15.68
N PHE A 201 -2.41 -7.51 16.15
CA PHE A 201 -3.35 -8.27 15.32
C PHE A 201 -4.84 -8.00 15.59
N HIS A 202 -5.16 -7.05 16.49
CA HIS A 202 -6.54 -6.83 16.96
C HIS A 202 -7.45 -6.20 15.91
N SER A 203 -6.89 -5.55 14.88
CA SER A 203 -7.62 -4.90 13.79
C SER A 203 -7.89 -5.80 12.59
N LEU A 204 -7.33 -7.02 12.57
CA LEU A 204 -7.50 -7.96 11.45
C LEU A 204 -8.96 -8.40 11.33
N LYS A 205 -9.54 -8.24 10.14
CA LYS A 205 -10.80 -8.89 9.79
C LYS A 205 -10.53 -10.37 9.51
N ILE A 206 -11.29 -11.25 10.18
CA ILE A 206 -11.18 -12.69 9.99
C ILE A 206 -12.42 -13.20 9.24
N ASN A 207 -12.18 -13.87 8.11
CA ASN A 207 -13.21 -14.58 7.36
C ASN A 207 -12.92 -16.08 7.37
N ILE A 208 -13.90 -16.89 7.78
CA ILE A 208 -13.79 -18.34 7.68
C ILE A 208 -14.52 -18.84 6.44
N SER A 209 -13.86 -19.70 5.67
CA SER A 209 -14.46 -20.53 4.63
C SER A 209 -14.16 -21.99 4.96
N GLY A 210 -15.17 -22.83 5.12
CA GLY A 210 -14.94 -24.22 5.50
C GLY A 210 -16.10 -25.13 5.13
N ASP A 211 -15.79 -26.40 4.96
CA ASP A 211 -16.80 -27.45 4.68
C ASP A 211 -17.53 -27.90 5.95
N ILE A 212 -17.16 -27.32 7.10
CA ILE A 212 -17.70 -27.60 8.42
C ILE A 212 -18.18 -26.31 9.07
N LYS A 213 -19.37 -26.38 9.66
CA LYS A 213 -19.94 -25.29 10.45
C LYS A 213 -19.25 -25.20 11.81
N LEU A 214 -18.48 -24.14 12.02
CA LEU A 214 -17.85 -23.85 13.31
C LEU A 214 -18.88 -23.38 14.35
N SER A 215 -18.58 -23.57 15.63
CA SER A 215 -19.47 -23.25 16.76
C SER A 215 -19.54 -21.74 17.00
N THR A 216 -18.41 -21.06 16.80
CA THR A 216 -18.20 -19.64 17.05
C THR A 216 -17.55 -18.99 15.82
N VAL A 217 -17.84 -17.70 15.63
CA VAL A 217 -17.18 -16.90 14.59
C VAL A 217 -15.90 -16.33 15.21
N PRO A 218 -14.71 -16.75 14.76
CA PRO A 218 -13.46 -16.32 15.36
C PRO A 218 -13.20 -14.84 15.11
N ARG A 219 -12.69 -14.13 16.11
CA ARG A 219 -12.36 -12.70 16.03
C ARG A 219 -10.87 -12.42 16.26
N THR A 220 -10.14 -13.37 16.81
CA THR A 220 -8.68 -13.28 16.99
C THR A 220 -7.96 -14.47 16.37
N VAL A 221 -6.62 -14.37 16.28
CA VAL A 221 -5.76 -15.47 15.84
C VAL A 221 -5.93 -16.69 16.74
N GLU A 222 -6.06 -16.50 18.06
CA GLU A 222 -6.28 -17.56 19.03
C GLU A 222 -7.63 -18.24 18.85
N ASP A 223 -8.68 -17.47 18.51
CA ASP A 223 -9.99 -18.05 18.20
C ASP A 223 -9.93 -18.96 16.98
N VAL A 224 -9.11 -18.63 15.98
CA VAL A 224 -8.88 -19.49 14.80
C VAL A 224 -8.22 -20.80 15.22
N PHE A 225 -7.17 -20.76 16.05
CA PHE A 225 -6.52 -21.97 16.55
C PHE A 225 -7.49 -22.85 17.38
N LYS A 226 -8.32 -22.24 18.24
CA LYS A 226 -9.37 -22.95 18.98
C LYS A 226 -10.38 -23.58 18.03
N ALA A 227 -10.85 -22.82 17.03
CA ALA A 227 -11.82 -23.32 16.08
C ALA A 227 -11.25 -24.49 15.25
N PHE A 228 -9.97 -24.46 14.90
CA PHE A 228 -9.28 -25.56 14.23
C PHE A 228 -9.19 -26.81 15.13
N SER A 229 -9.01 -26.64 16.44
CA SER A 229 -9.01 -27.75 17.40
C SER A 229 -10.38 -28.46 17.54
N GLU A 230 -11.48 -27.79 17.19
CA GLU A 230 -12.82 -28.38 17.18
C GLU A 230 -13.09 -29.23 15.92
N VAL A 231 -12.38 -28.99 14.82
CA VAL A 231 -12.63 -29.62 13.51
C VAL A 231 -12.63 -31.15 13.57
N PRO A 232 -11.68 -31.84 14.24
CA PRO A 232 -11.70 -33.30 14.34
C PRO A 232 -12.98 -33.84 14.99
N SER A 233 -13.46 -33.20 16.06
CA SER A 233 -14.67 -33.62 16.77
C SER A 233 -15.92 -33.48 15.89
N LYS A 234 -16.03 -32.35 15.18
CA LYS A 234 -17.15 -32.10 14.25
C LYS A 234 -17.11 -33.00 13.01
N LEU A 235 -15.93 -33.38 12.55
CA LEU A 235 -15.76 -34.36 11.47
C LEU A 235 -16.36 -35.72 11.83
N ASN A 236 -16.18 -36.16 13.08
CA ASN A 236 -16.71 -37.45 13.55
C ASN A 236 -18.24 -37.51 13.54
N GLU A 237 -18.90 -36.36 13.67
CA GLU A 237 -20.37 -36.25 13.61
C GLU A 237 -20.91 -36.24 12.17
N LEU A 238 -20.06 -36.02 11.16
CA LEU A 238 -20.44 -35.88 9.76
C LEU A 238 -20.19 -37.16 8.97
N ASN A 239 -21.24 -37.68 8.33
CA ASN A 239 -21.17 -38.79 7.38
C ASN A 239 -20.44 -40.02 7.95
N ASP A 240 -20.83 -40.46 9.16
CA ASP A 240 -20.21 -41.58 9.89
C ASP A 240 -18.68 -41.45 10.05
N GLY A 241 -18.24 -40.22 10.33
CA GLY A 241 -16.84 -39.84 10.48
C GLY A 241 -16.05 -39.78 9.17
N LYS A 242 -16.69 -39.88 8.00
CA LYS A 242 -16.04 -39.60 6.71
C LYS A 242 -15.87 -38.09 6.50
N GLY A 243 -16.84 -37.27 6.88
CA GLY A 243 -16.86 -35.86 6.49
C GLY A 243 -17.30 -35.63 5.04
N GLN A 244 -16.74 -34.61 4.42
CA GLN A 244 -17.04 -34.08 3.08
C GLN A 244 -16.06 -34.59 2.01
N GLN A 245 -16.42 -34.41 0.74
CA GLN A 245 -15.61 -34.88 -0.39
C GLN A 245 -14.45 -33.93 -0.65
N LEU A 246 -13.23 -34.47 -0.66
CA LEU A 246 -12.02 -33.67 -0.89
C LEU A 246 -11.40 -33.92 -2.27
N GLU A 247 -11.37 -35.17 -2.71
CA GLU A 247 -10.70 -35.57 -3.95
C GLU A 247 -11.43 -36.74 -4.60
N PHE A 248 -11.54 -36.71 -5.94
CA PHE A 248 -12.05 -37.79 -6.77
C PHE A 248 -10.92 -38.49 -7.50
N GLU A 249 -10.95 -39.82 -7.52
CA GLU A 249 -10.17 -40.65 -8.43
C GLU A 249 -11.05 -41.01 -9.62
N LEU A 250 -10.63 -40.57 -10.81
CA LEU A 250 -11.38 -40.65 -12.05
C LEU A 250 -10.74 -41.68 -12.97
N TYR A 251 -11.54 -42.66 -13.41
CA TYR A 251 -11.11 -43.73 -14.30
C TYR A 251 -11.62 -43.51 -15.72
N PRO A 252 -10.79 -43.66 -16.76
CA PRO A 252 -11.23 -43.47 -18.13
C PRO A 252 -12.33 -44.43 -18.55
N LEU A 253 -13.41 -43.93 -19.15
CA LEU A 253 -14.51 -44.75 -19.66
C LEU A 253 -14.06 -45.71 -20.77
N LYS A 254 -13.07 -45.29 -21.58
CA LYS A 254 -12.47 -46.11 -22.63
C LYS A 254 -11.82 -47.37 -22.06
N ARG A 255 -11.04 -47.22 -20.98
CA ARG A 255 -10.42 -48.35 -20.28
C ARG A 255 -11.46 -49.20 -19.57
N MET A 256 -12.50 -48.56 -19.05
CA MET A 256 -13.61 -49.25 -18.41
C MET A 256 -14.35 -50.18 -19.39
N ALA A 257 -14.67 -49.71 -20.59
CA ALA A 257 -15.26 -50.56 -21.62
C ALA A 257 -14.37 -51.72 -22.07
N GLN A 258 -13.05 -51.52 -22.12
CA GLN A 258 -12.09 -52.60 -22.44
C GLN A 258 -12.14 -53.75 -21.42
N ILE A 259 -12.21 -53.43 -20.12
CA ILE A 259 -12.33 -54.43 -19.06
C ILE A 259 -13.58 -55.27 -19.26
N PHE A 260 -14.66 -54.64 -19.73
CA PHE A 260 -15.95 -55.29 -19.93
C PHE A 260 -16.16 -55.86 -21.33
N LYS A 261 -15.14 -55.80 -22.19
CA LYS A 261 -15.21 -56.24 -23.59
C LYS A 261 -16.40 -55.59 -24.32
N TYR A 262 -16.72 -54.35 -23.96
CA TYR A 262 -17.74 -53.54 -24.61
C TYR A 262 -17.07 -52.67 -25.68
N GLU A 263 -17.63 -52.69 -26.89
CA GLU A 263 -17.13 -51.86 -27.99
C GLU A 263 -17.84 -50.51 -27.94
N ILE A 264 -17.08 -49.44 -27.68
CA ILE A 264 -17.59 -48.07 -27.67
C ILE A 264 -17.66 -47.56 -29.10
N SER A 265 -18.82 -47.05 -29.50
CA SER A 265 -19.05 -46.44 -30.81
C SER A 265 -18.61 -44.98 -30.86
N VAL A 266 -18.65 -44.27 -29.72
CA VAL A 266 -18.27 -42.85 -29.65
C VAL A 266 -16.77 -42.61 -29.55
N GLN A 267 -16.27 -41.68 -30.38
CA GLN A 267 -14.90 -41.19 -30.26
C GLN A 267 -14.81 -40.04 -29.27
N ARG A 268 -13.97 -40.21 -28.25
CA ARG A 268 -13.65 -39.20 -27.24
C ARG A 268 -12.20 -38.81 -27.41
N VAL A 269 -11.96 -37.59 -27.86
CA VAL A 269 -10.60 -37.03 -27.91
C VAL A 269 -10.34 -36.32 -26.58
N ILE A 270 -9.20 -36.66 -25.98
CA ILE A 270 -8.68 -36.01 -24.78
C ILE A 270 -7.25 -35.61 -25.11
N LYS A 271 -7.06 -34.34 -25.49
CA LYS A 271 -5.72 -33.74 -25.63
C LYS A 271 -5.44 -32.90 -24.38
N ASP A 272 -4.21 -32.91 -23.89
CA ASP A 272 -3.77 -31.95 -22.89
C ASP A 272 -3.20 -30.70 -23.57
N VAL A 273 -3.30 -29.56 -22.88
CA VAL A 273 -2.60 -28.34 -23.26
C VAL A 273 -1.12 -28.50 -22.89
N SER A 274 -0.20 -28.16 -23.80
CA SER A 274 1.22 -28.28 -23.57
C SER A 274 1.70 -27.48 -22.36
N ILE A 275 2.65 -28.07 -21.61
CA ILE A 275 3.22 -27.46 -20.38
C ILE A 275 3.74 -26.04 -20.63
N TYR A 276 4.27 -25.78 -21.82
CA TYR A 276 4.70 -24.45 -22.23
C TYR A 276 3.54 -23.45 -22.25
N LEU A 277 2.43 -23.78 -22.91
CA LEU A 277 1.24 -22.92 -22.94
C LEU A 277 0.59 -22.80 -21.57
N MET A 278 0.58 -23.88 -20.78
CA MET A 278 0.10 -23.84 -19.40
C MET A 278 0.85 -22.79 -18.57
N SER A 279 2.19 -22.81 -18.61
CA SER A 279 3.00 -21.80 -17.93
C SER A 279 2.76 -20.41 -18.47
N ARG A 280 2.61 -20.25 -19.80
CA ARG A 280 2.35 -18.95 -20.42
C ARG A 280 1.01 -18.36 -20.00
N LEU A 281 -0.02 -19.19 -19.85
CA LEU A 281 -1.33 -18.78 -19.32
C LEU A 281 -1.21 -18.31 -17.88
N GLU A 282 -0.54 -19.09 -17.02
CA GLU A 282 -0.29 -18.70 -15.63
C GLU A 282 0.37 -17.32 -15.53
N ASP A 283 1.44 -17.09 -16.30
CA ASP A 283 2.16 -15.82 -16.33
C ASP A 283 1.29 -14.66 -16.83
N THR A 284 0.42 -14.94 -17.81
CA THR A 284 -0.50 -13.94 -18.38
C THR A 284 -1.53 -13.49 -17.34
N PHE A 285 -2.11 -14.43 -16.60
CA PHE A 285 -3.07 -14.13 -15.54
C PHE A 285 -2.41 -13.35 -14.40
N GLU A 286 -1.21 -13.73 -13.99
CA GLU A 286 -0.47 -13.03 -12.94
C GLU A 286 -0.13 -11.59 -13.35
N GLN A 287 0.24 -11.35 -14.62
CA GLN A 287 0.44 -10.00 -15.14
C GLN A 287 -0.82 -9.15 -15.08
N ILE A 288 -1.99 -9.72 -15.41
CA ILE A 288 -3.27 -9.01 -15.33
C ILE A 288 -3.58 -8.61 -13.88
N ILE A 289 -3.45 -9.55 -12.94
CA ILE A 289 -3.68 -9.32 -11.51
C ILE A 289 -2.74 -8.22 -10.99
N ARG A 290 -1.45 -8.30 -11.33
CA ARG A 290 -0.44 -7.31 -10.92
C ARG A 290 -0.73 -5.91 -11.46
N SER A 291 -1.09 -5.79 -12.74
CA SER A 291 -1.40 -4.50 -13.35
C SER A 291 -2.65 -3.87 -12.74
N LYS A 292 -3.67 -4.67 -12.40
CA LYS A 292 -4.84 -4.20 -11.65
C LYS A 292 -4.47 -3.68 -10.27
N ARG A 293 -3.61 -4.41 -9.55
CA ARG A 293 -3.11 -3.99 -8.23
C ARG A 293 -2.39 -2.64 -8.31
N MET A 294 -1.51 -2.47 -9.29
CA MET A 294 -0.81 -1.20 -9.54
C MET A 294 -1.76 -0.04 -9.85
N LEU A 295 -2.81 -0.28 -10.65
CA LEU A 295 -3.81 0.76 -10.93
C LEU A 295 -4.65 1.10 -9.69
N ASN A 296 -5.02 0.11 -8.90
CA ASN A 296 -5.76 0.34 -7.65
C ASN A 296 -4.91 1.11 -6.63
N ASP A 297 -3.61 0.81 -6.52
CA ASP A 297 -2.67 1.58 -5.69
C ASP A 297 -2.64 3.06 -6.11
N PHE A 298 -2.64 3.30 -7.42
CA PHE A 298 -2.71 4.64 -7.98
C PHE A 298 -4.06 5.32 -7.69
N LEU A 299 -5.17 4.61 -7.90
CA LEU A 299 -6.52 5.09 -7.65
C LEU A 299 -6.75 5.43 -6.18
N ASP A 300 -6.21 4.64 -5.26
CA ASP A 300 -6.29 4.89 -3.81
C ASP A 300 -5.66 6.23 -3.43
N LYS A 301 -4.57 6.61 -4.09
CA LYS A 301 -3.92 7.92 -3.91
C LYS A 301 -4.75 9.06 -4.50
N VAL A 302 -5.42 8.80 -5.62
CA VAL A 302 -6.15 9.81 -6.41
C VAL A 302 -7.56 10.07 -5.90
N THR A 303 -8.28 9.04 -5.45
CA THR A 303 -9.70 9.09 -5.08
C THR A 303 -10.03 10.18 -4.05
N PRO A 304 -9.24 10.39 -2.97
CA PRO A 304 -9.51 11.47 -2.01
C PRO A 304 -9.48 12.87 -2.63
N TRP A 305 -8.85 13.01 -3.80
CA TRP A 305 -8.64 14.27 -4.50
C TRP A 305 -9.50 14.40 -5.76
N GLN A 306 -10.39 13.44 -6.05
CA GLN A 306 -11.12 13.36 -7.32
C GLN A 306 -11.86 14.67 -7.69
N ASP A 307 -12.50 15.33 -6.72
CA ASP A 307 -13.27 16.57 -6.94
C ASP A 307 -12.36 17.75 -7.35
N TRP A 308 -11.07 17.66 -7.00
CA TRP A 308 -10.05 18.69 -7.22
C TRP A 308 -9.26 18.46 -8.50
N LEU A 309 -9.38 17.29 -9.10
CA LEU A 309 -8.68 16.94 -10.32
C LEU A 309 -9.53 17.28 -11.54
N ALA A 310 -8.92 17.38 -12.72
CA ALA A 310 -9.65 17.71 -13.94
C ALA A 310 -10.65 16.56 -14.26
N PRO A 311 -11.94 16.84 -14.50
CA PRO A 311 -12.93 15.81 -14.80
C PRO A 311 -12.48 14.89 -15.95
N ASP A 312 -12.01 15.46 -17.06
CA ASP A 312 -11.50 14.71 -18.21
C ASP A 312 -10.35 13.75 -17.85
N TRP A 313 -9.51 14.14 -16.88
CA TRP A 313 -8.41 13.30 -16.42
C TRP A 313 -8.90 12.16 -15.52
N ILE A 314 -9.86 12.43 -14.63
CA ILE A 314 -10.53 11.39 -13.84
C ILE A 314 -11.26 10.41 -14.76
N ASP A 315 -11.98 10.91 -15.76
CA ASP A 315 -12.66 10.08 -16.77
C ASP A 315 -11.65 9.21 -17.53
N ALA A 316 -10.48 9.74 -17.91
CA ALA A 316 -9.43 8.97 -18.54
C ALA A 316 -8.92 7.81 -17.66
N ILE A 317 -8.77 8.02 -16.35
CA ILE A 317 -8.35 6.98 -15.41
C ILE A 317 -9.45 5.93 -15.21
N THR A 318 -10.69 6.37 -15.00
CA THR A 318 -11.84 5.46 -14.85
C THR A 318 -12.06 4.63 -16.12
N ASN A 319 -11.87 5.23 -17.29
CA ASN A 319 -11.89 4.54 -18.58
C ASN A 319 -10.76 3.52 -18.69
N LYS A 320 -9.55 3.82 -18.19
CA LYS A 320 -8.44 2.86 -18.12
C LYS A 320 -8.81 1.67 -17.23
N GLN A 321 -9.39 1.91 -16.04
CA GLN A 321 -9.83 0.85 -15.14
C GLN A 321 -10.90 -0.05 -15.79
N THR A 322 -11.90 0.57 -16.42
CA THR A 322 -12.98 -0.14 -17.12
C THR A 322 -12.43 -0.97 -18.29
N ASN A 323 -11.52 -0.40 -19.09
CA ASN A 323 -10.92 -1.12 -20.21
C ASN A 323 -10.08 -2.32 -19.75
N LEU A 324 -9.33 -2.22 -18.64
CA LEU A 324 -8.58 -3.35 -18.10
C LEU A 324 -9.50 -4.48 -17.62
N ASN A 325 -10.60 -4.13 -16.94
CA ASN A 325 -11.61 -5.11 -16.51
C ASN A 325 -12.26 -5.82 -17.70
N ARG A 326 -12.61 -5.06 -18.75
CA ARG A 326 -13.18 -5.60 -19.97
C ARG A 326 -12.20 -6.54 -20.67
N VAL A 327 -10.98 -6.09 -20.94
CA VAL A 327 -9.94 -6.89 -21.60
C VAL A 327 -9.65 -8.18 -20.84
N GLN A 328 -9.57 -8.13 -19.51
CA GLN A 328 -9.43 -9.35 -18.72
C GLN A 328 -10.59 -10.31 -18.93
N THR A 329 -11.83 -9.82 -18.84
CA THR A 329 -13.03 -10.66 -18.94
C THR A 329 -13.13 -11.30 -20.32
N ASP A 330 -12.89 -10.52 -21.37
CA ASP A 330 -12.90 -10.98 -22.77
C ASP A 330 -11.80 -12.05 -22.98
N THR A 331 -10.58 -11.80 -22.52
CA THR A 331 -9.47 -12.76 -22.63
C THR A 331 -9.73 -14.04 -21.84
N LEU A 332 -10.23 -13.95 -20.61
CA LEU A 332 -10.57 -15.11 -19.77
C LEU A 332 -11.60 -16.01 -20.47
N HIS A 333 -12.66 -15.42 -21.00
CA HIS A 333 -13.71 -16.15 -21.70
C HIS A 333 -13.18 -16.86 -22.96
N GLN A 334 -12.38 -16.15 -23.76
CA GLN A 334 -11.77 -16.74 -24.97
C GLN A 334 -10.80 -17.87 -24.62
N LEU A 335 -9.99 -17.69 -23.57
CA LEU A 335 -9.07 -18.72 -23.09
C LEU A 335 -9.81 -19.97 -22.61
N GLY A 336 -10.87 -19.83 -21.81
CA GLY A 336 -11.69 -20.98 -21.38
C GLY A 336 -12.26 -21.75 -22.56
N THR A 337 -12.82 -21.02 -23.54
CA THR A 337 -13.36 -21.62 -24.77
C THR A 337 -12.29 -22.40 -25.54
N LEU A 338 -11.09 -21.82 -25.71
CA LEU A 338 -9.99 -22.48 -26.42
C LEU A 338 -9.44 -23.70 -25.66
N VAL A 339 -9.33 -23.62 -24.34
CA VAL A 339 -8.89 -24.76 -23.50
C VAL A 339 -9.80 -25.95 -23.72
N GLU A 340 -11.12 -25.74 -23.70
CA GLU A 340 -12.09 -26.81 -23.93
C GLU A 340 -12.00 -27.37 -25.38
N GLN A 341 -11.95 -26.50 -26.39
CA GLN A 341 -11.84 -26.91 -27.80
C GLN A 341 -10.55 -27.68 -28.09
N ILE A 342 -9.42 -27.25 -27.53
CA ILE A 342 -8.13 -27.93 -27.65
C ILE A 342 -8.22 -29.32 -27.02
N ARG A 343 -8.77 -29.41 -25.80
CA ARG A 343 -8.93 -30.69 -25.10
C ARG A 343 -9.85 -31.67 -25.82
N ARG A 344 -10.88 -31.15 -26.52
CA ARG A 344 -11.77 -31.91 -27.42
C ARG A 344 -11.11 -32.24 -28.76
N GLY A 345 -9.92 -31.72 -29.06
CA GLY A 345 -9.23 -31.90 -30.34
C GLY A 345 -9.91 -31.19 -31.51
N GLU A 346 -10.82 -30.26 -31.24
CA GLU A 346 -11.53 -29.47 -32.26
C GLU A 346 -10.64 -28.37 -32.84
N VAL A 347 -9.65 -27.94 -32.06
CA VAL A 347 -8.73 -26.85 -32.37
C VAL A 347 -7.31 -27.25 -31.97
N GLU A 348 -6.33 -26.86 -32.79
CA GLU A 348 -4.91 -27.01 -32.48
C GLU A 348 -4.38 -25.88 -31.58
N GLU A 349 -3.36 -26.19 -30.79
CA GLU A 349 -2.77 -25.27 -29.80
C GLU A 349 -2.30 -23.92 -30.38
N ASN A 350 -1.95 -23.87 -31.67
CA ASN A 350 -1.51 -22.65 -32.33
C ASN A 350 -2.51 -21.50 -32.20
N LYS A 351 -3.82 -21.76 -32.15
CA LYS A 351 -4.81 -20.69 -31.95
C LYS A 351 -4.68 -20.02 -30.57
N MET A 352 -4.31 -20.79 -29.55
CA MET A 352 -4.03 -20.24 -28.21
C MET A 352 -2.74 -19.43 -28.21
N THR A 353 -1.70 -19.91 -28.91
CA THR A 353 -0.47 -19.14 -29.12
C THR A 353 -0.75 -17.80 -29.80
N GLU A 354 -1.52 -17.79 -30.89
CA GLU A 354 -1.92 -16.57 -31.60
C GLU A 354 -2.70 -15.59 -30.70
N LEU A 355 -3.61 -16.10 -29.87
CA LEU A 355 -4.35 -15.28 -28.90
C LEU A 355 -3.41 -14.64 -27.87
N LEU A 356 -2.48 -15.42 -27.31
CA LEU A 356 -1.51 -14.93 -26.33
C LEU A 356 -0.54 -13.93 -26.95
N GLU A 357 -0.07 -14.16 -28.17
CA GLU A 357 0.78 -13.21 -28.89
C GLU A 357 0.06 -11.89 -29.23
N ASN A 358 -1.22 -11.98 -29.63
CA ASN A 358 -2.04 -10.80 -29.86
C ASN A 358 -2.31 -10.04 -28.56
N PHE A 359 -2.54 -10.77 -27.47
CA PHE A 359 -2.64 -10.19 -26.14
C PHE A 359 -1.35 -9.45 -25.81
N ASP A 360 -0.17 -10.06 -25.97
CA ASP A 360 1.13 -9.46 -25.69
C ASP A 360 1.41 -8.19 -26.50
N LYS A 361 1.18 -8.22 -27.81
CA LYS A 361 1.42 -7.07 -28.72
C LYS A 361 0.62 -5.83 -28.32
N ASN A 362 -0.63 -6.04 -27.89
CA ASN A 362 -1.55 -4.96 -27.55
C ASN A 362 -1.79 -4.84 -26.04
N ASN A 363 -0.98 -5.52 -25.21
CA ASN A 363 -1.31 -5.85 -23.82
C ASN A 363 -1.54 -4.60 -22.96
N PRO A 364 -2.81 -4.18 -22.75
CA PRO A 364 -3.07 -3.01 -21.94
C PRO A 364 -2.79 -3.30 -20.46
N CYS A 365 -2.79 -4.59 -20.09
CA CYS A 365 -2.55 -5.16 -18.78
C CYS A 365 -1.10 -5.61 -18.56
N SER A 366 -0.16 -5.25 -19.44
CA SER A 366 1.26 -5.54 -19.19
C SER A 366 1.80 -4.60 -18.10
N VAL A 367 2.74 -5.10 -17.32
CA VAL A 367 3.44 -4.28 -16.30
C VAL A 367 4.12 -3.07 -16.96
N VAL A 368 4.60 -3.22 -18.19
CA VAL A 368 5.22 -2.11 -18.97
C VAL A 368 4.19 -1.06 -19.38
N SER A 369 3.04 -1.48 -19.94
CA SER A 369 1.93 -0.58 -20.26
C SER A 369 1.45 0.17 -19.02
N MET A 370 1.30 -0.54 -17.91
CA MET A 370 0.88 0.07 -16.65
C MET A 370 1.91 1.06 -16.13
N ARG A 371 3.20 0.70 -16.13
CA ARG A 371 4.27 1.62 -15.72
C ARG A 371 4.29 2.89 -16.57
N ARG A 372 4.20 2.76 -17.89
CA ARG A 372 4.11 3.92 -18.80
C ARG A 372 2.92 4.80 -18.48
N PHE A 373 1.74 4.20 -18.26
CA PHE A 373 0.55 4.94 -17.87
C PHE A 373 0.77 5.68 -16.53
N LEU A 374 1.39 5.06 -15.53
CA LEU A 374 1.71 5.72 -14.27
C LEU A 374 2.74 6.85 -14.44
N GLU A 375 3.74 6.68 -15.31
CA GLU A 375 4.73 7.70 -15.67
C GLU A 375 4.09 8.90 -16.36
N GLU A 376 3.18 8.69 -17.33
CA GLU A 376 2.41 9.73 -18.00
C GLU A 376 1.56 10.55 -17.00
N ASN A 377 1.13 9.91 -15.91
CA ASN A 377 0.34 10.52 -14.85
C ASN A 377 1.16 10.98 -13.63
N SER A 378 2.48 10.80 -13.65
CA SER A 378 3.38 11.08 -12.52
C SER A 378 3.31 12.53 -12.05
N ARG A 379 3.15 13.48 -12.98
CA ARG A 379 3.03 14.92 -12.66
C ARG A 379 1.87 15.19 -11.71
N ASN A 380 0.72 14.58 -11.92
CA ASN A 380 -0.44 14.77 -11.06
C ASN A 380 -0.26 14.05 -9.71
N ILE A 381 0.45 12.92 -9.68
CA ILE A 381 0.81 12.24 -8.43
C ILE A 381 1.74 13.08 -7.56
N ILE A 382 2.80 13.66 -8.14
CA ILE A 382 3.72 14.54 -7.41
C ILE A 382 2.95 15.71 -6.78
N LYS A 383 1.98 16.29 -7.52
CA LYS A 383 1.09 17.34 -6.98
C LYS A 383 0.24 16.84 -5.82
N ILE A 384 -0.44 15.71 -5.99
CA ILE A 384 -1.26 15.09 -4.94
C ILE A 384 -0.42 14.80 -3.68
N GLU A 385 0.81 14.36 -3.85
CA GLU A 385 1.74 14.12 -2.75
C GLU A 385 2.14 15.42 -2.04
N ALA A 386 2.41 16.50 -2.78
CA ALA A 386 2.67 17.82 -2.20
C ALA A 386 1.46 18.38 -1.43
N LEU A 387 0.25 18.21 -1.97
CA LEU A 387 -0.99 18.63 -1.30
C LEU A 387 -1.28 17.79 -0.06
N ASN A 388 -1.09 16.46 -0.14
CA ASN A 388 -1.16 15.56 1.01
C ASN A 388 -0.19 15.96 2.11
N GLU A 389 1.02 16.41 1.76
CA GLU A 389 2.02 16.89 2.71
C GLU A 389 1.54 18.15 3.45
N ILE A 390 1.05 19.15 2.70
CA ILE A 390 0.47 20.37 3.27
C ILE A 390 -0.71 20.03 4.18
N CYS A 391 -1.61 19.15 3.72
CA CYS A 391 -2.76 18.74 4.52
C CYS A 391 -2.37 17.94 5.76
N ARG A 392 -1.33 17.09 5.70
CA ARG A 392 -0.81 16.39 6.88
C ARG A 392 -0.33 17.39 7.92
N PHE A 393 0.45 18.40 7.51
CA PHE A 393 0.94 19.46 8.40
C PHE A 393 -0.18 20.28 9.05
N LEU A 394 -1.32 20.41 8.37
CA LEU A 394 -2.51 21.09 8.89
C LEU A 394 -3.37 20.17 9.78
N LEU A 395 -3.55 18.89 9.42
CA LEU A 395 -4.42 17.95 10.14
C LEU A 395 -3.83 17.38 11.44
N GLU A 396 -2.50 17.28 11.56
CA GLU A 396 -1.82 16.91 12.82
C GLU A 396 -2.19 17.82 14.01
N THR A 397 -2.87 18.94 13.75
CA THR A 397 -3.27 19.92 14.77
C THR A 397 -4.69 19.81 15.29
N ARG A 398 -5.55 18.98 14.67
CA ARG A 398 -6.94 18.81 15.11
C ARG A 398 -7.18 17.73 16.14
N GLY A 399 -6.21 16.85 16.41
CA GLY A 399 -6.42 15.70 17.31
C GLY A 399 -7.53 14.74 16.86
N GLU A 400 -8.00 14.86 15.61
CA GLU A 400 -9.05 14.01 15.04
C GLU A 400 -8.42 12.85 14.25
N ASN A 401 -9.00 11.66 14.42
CA ASN A 401 -8.56 10.43 13.77
C ASN A 401 -8.60 10.53 12.23
N LYS A 402 -7.61 9.89 11.59
CA LYS A 402 -7.25 9.89 10.15
C LYS A 402 -8.34 9.42 9.13
N GLN A 403 -9.64 9.46 9.42
CA GLN A 403 -10.66 8.81 8.58
C GLN A 403 -11.81 9.70 8.07
N SER A 404 -11.81 11.01 8.34
CA SER A 404 -12.84 11.90 7.79
C SER A 404 -12.49 12.33 6.36
N THR A 405 -12.91 11.55 5.37
CA THR A 405 -12.73 11.77 3.92
C THR A 405 -13.34 13.09 3.36
N GLY A 406 -13.94 13.93 4.20
CA GLY A 406 -14.49 15.25 3.81
C GLY A 406 -13.63 16.47 4.17
N GLY A 407 -12.51 16.29 4.89
CA GLY A 407 -11.76 17.40 5.52
C GLY A 407 -10.85 18.23 4.62
N TYR A 408 -10.46 17.73 3.44
CA TYR A 408 -9.49 18.40 2.55
C TYR A 408 -10.09 19.56 1.75
N SER A 409 -11.43 19.61 1.63
CA SER A 409 -12.14 20.56 0.77
C SER A 409 -12.05 22.02 1.23
N GLY A 410 -11.71 22.25 2.49
CA GLY A 410 -11.63 23.58 3.08
C GLY A 410 -10.30 24.32 2.86
N ILE A 411 -9.25 23.65 2.38
CA ILE A 411 -7.90 24.24 2.30
C ILE A 411 -7.54 24.68 0.87
N LEU A 412 -8.06 24.03 -0.17
CA LEU A 412 -7.76 24.40 -1.55
C LEU A 412 -8.60 25.59 -2.01
N PHE A 413 -8.01 26.43 -2.86
CA PHE A 413 -8.71 27.56 -3.45
C PHE A 413 -9.83 27.06 -4.39
N PRO A 414 -11.06 27.62 -4.31
CA PRO A 414 -12.19 27.13 -5.10
C PRO A 414 -11.95 27.22 -6.62
N LYS A 415 -12.27 26.15 -7.35
CA LYS A 415 -12.24 26.15 -8.82
C LYS A 415 -13.21 27.19 -9.39
N ASN A 416 -12.92 27.68 -10.60
CA ASN A 416 -13.74 28.63 -11.35
C ASN A 416 -14.08 29.93 -10.59
N THR A 417 -13.24 30.32 -9.64
CA THR A 417 -13.38 31.55 -8.86
C THR A 417 -12.13 32.40 -9.08
N SER A 418 -12.28 33.67 -9.44
CA SER A 418 -11.13 34.61 -9.46
C SER A 418 -10.73 34.98 -8.03
N ILE A 419 -9.47 35.34 -7.80
CA ILE A 419 -9.02 35.86 -6.50
C ILE A 419 -9.88 37.06 -6.10
N HIS A 420 -10.11 38.00 -7.01
CA HIS A 420 -10.90 39.20 -6.74
C HIS A 420 -12.32 38.88 -6.21
N SER A 421 -13.08 38.05 -6.92
CA SER A 421 -14.42 37.62 -6.48
C SER A 421 -14.39 36.89 -5.13
N PHE A 422 -13.36 36.08 -4.87
CA PHE A 422 -13.22 35.37 -3.59
C PHE A 422 -13.00 36.34 -2.44
N LEU A 423 -12.12 37.33 -2.61
CA LEU A 423 -11.82 38.33 -1.60
C LEU A 423 -13.05 39.21 -1.29
N ASN A 424 -13.79 39.65 -2.31
CA ASN A 424 -15.02 40.44 -2.12
C ASN A 424 -16.08 39.68 -1.33
N LYS A 425 -16.28 38.39 -1.64
CA LYS A 425 -17.26 37.54 -0.95
C LYS A 425 -16.89 37.31 0.53
N ASN A 426 -15.60 37.37 0.85
CA ASN A 426 -15.06 37.10 2.19
C ASN A 426 -14.42 38.36 2.82
N HIS A 427 -14.93 39.55 2.53
CA HIS A 427 -14.31 40.82 2.93
C HIS A 427 -14.16 41.00 4.46
N ASP A 428 -15.00 40.35 5.27
CA ASP A 428 -14.94 40.41 6.73
C ASP A 428 -13.81 39.58 7.36
N TYR A 429 -13.06 38.81 6.55
CA TYR A 429 -12.05 37.88 7.02
C TYR A 429 -10.63 38.35 6.68
N ASP A 430 -9.67 37.99 7.52
CA ASP A 430 -8.25 38.01 7.14
C ASP A 430 -7.98 36.76 6.29
N ILE A 431 -7.47 36.93 5.07
CA ILE A 431 -7.34 35.85 4.08
C ILE A 431 -5.86 35.65 3.76
N TYR A 432 -5.39 34.42 3.90
CA TYR A 432 -4.04 34.00 3.54
C TYR A 432 -4.11 33.03 2.35
N LEU A 433 -3.47 33.39 1.25
CA LEU A 433 -3.40 32.59 0.03
C LEU A 433 -1.96 32.10 -0.16
N LEU A 434 -1.70 30.82 0.04
CA LEU A 434 -0.41 30.19 -0.26
C LEU A 434 -0.38 29.81 -1.73
N HIS A 435 0.44 30.51 -2.52
CA HIS A 435 0.62 30.24 -3.93
C HIS A 435 1.73 29.23 -4.16
N ILE A 436 1.39 28.14 -4.84
CA ILE A 436 2.29 27.01 -5.10
C ILE A 436 2.29 26.59 -6.59
N SER A 437 3.38 25.99 -7.02
CA SER A 437 3.60 25.33 -8.30
C SER A 437 4.84 24.44 -8.19
N ASN A 438 4.81 23.24 -8.74
CA ASN A 438 5.95 22.32 -8.77
C ASN A 438 7.19 22.95 -9.41
N LYS A 439 7.01 23.80 -10.43
CA LYS A 439 8.12 24.53 -11.07
C LYS A 439 8.86 25.42 -10.06
N TRP A 440 8.15 26.01 -9.10
CA TRP A 440 8.75 26.85 -8.06
C TRP A 440 9.45 26.02 -6.99
N LYS A 441 8.95 24.81 -6.69
CA LYS A 441 9.65 23.86 -5.82
C LYS A 441 10.98 23.43 -6.44
N GLU A 442 10.97 23.10 -7.73
CA GLU A 442 12.18 22.70 -8.46
C GLU A 442 13.20 23.84 -8.55
N SER A 443 12.75 25.09 -8.73
CA SER A 443 13.65 26.25 -8.82
C SER A 443 14.22 26.70 -7.48
N ASP A 444 13.42 26.64 -6.40
CA ASP A 444 13.82 27.08 -5.06
C ASP A 444 13.08 26.28 -3.98
N GLU A 445 13.57 25.06 -3.75
CA GLU A 445 13.02 24.13 -2.76
C GLU A 445 13.10 24.71 -1.34
N ARG A 446 14.09 25.55 -1.03
CA ARG A 446 14.24 26.17 0.29
C ARG A 446 13.12 27.18 0.54
N ASN A 447 12.85 28.08 -0.40
CA ASN A 447 11.75 29.02 -0.28
C ASN A 447 10.40 28.28 -0.23
N TRP A 448 10.25 27.21 -1.01
CA TRP A 448 9.04 26.37 -0.98
C TRP A 448 8.67 25.89 0.43
N TYR A 449 9.56 25.13 1.07
CA TYR A 449 9.29 24.62 2.43
C TYR A 449 9.18 25.74 3.46
N LYS A 450 9.93 26.82 3.29
CA LYS A 450 9.88 28.00 4.17
C LYS A 450 8.51 28.67 4.16
N GLN A 451 7.91 28.87 2.98
CA GLN A 451 6.56 29.45 2.84
C GLN A 451 5.50 28.48 3.38
N ILE A 452 5.59 27.19 3.06
CA ILE A 452 4.66 26.17 3.62
C ILE A 452 4.72 26.16 5.14
N ARG A 453 5.92 26.16 5.73
CA ARG A 453 6.09 26.18 7.20
C ARG A 453 5.51 27.44 7.82
N LEU A 454 5.73 28.61 7.22
CA LEU A 454 5.12 29.86 7.70
C LEU A 454 3.59 29.79 7.61
N PHE A 455 3.05 29.39 6.46
CA PHE A 455 1.60 29.28 6.25
C PHE A 455 0.95 28.36 7.28
N THR A 456 1.55 27.20 7.51
CA THR A 456 1.14 26.24 8.54
C THR A 456 1.19 26.85 9.94
N ASN A 457 2.25 27.58 10.30
CA ASN A 457 2.33 28.24 11.61
C ASN A 457 1.27 29.34 11.79
N LEU A 458 0.96 30.09 10.73
CA LEU A 458 -0.10 31.10 10.75
C LEU A 458 -1.47 30.44 10.90
N TYR A 459 -1.71 29.33 10.21
CA TYR A 459 -2.93 28.54 10.37
C TYR A 459 -3.11 28.10 11.83
N LYS A 460 -2.05 27.54 12.44
CA LYS A 460 -2.03 27.07 13.84
C LYS A 460 -2.32 28.20 14.84
N SER A 461 -1.69 29.36 14.68
CA SER A 461 -1.83 30.46 15.63
C SER A 461 -3.21 31.11 15.58
N GLN A 462 -3.87 31.12 14.41
CA GLN A 462 -5.20 31.69 14.24
C GLN A 462 -6.33 30.73 14.65
N GLU A 463 -6.18 29.40 14.52
CA GLU A 463 -7.17 28.46 15.07
C GLU A 463 -7.27 28.56 16.61
N GLN A 464 -6.17 28.90 17.30
CA GLN A 464 -6.16 29.09 18.75
C GLN A 464 -6.75 30.44 19.20
N ASN A 465 -6.89 31.40 18.29
CA ASN A 465 -7.23 32.79 18.62
C ASN A 465 -8.65 33.14 18.11
N GLN A 466 -9.67 32.93 18.95
CA GLN A 466 -11.09 33.05 18.58
C GLN A 466 -11.57 34.48 18.22
N ALA A 467 -10.72 35.50 18.34
CA ALA A 467 -11.09 36.90 18.20
C ALA A 467 -11.07 37.44 16.74
N ARG A 468 -10.36 36.79 15.81
CA ARG A 468 -10.37 37.15 14.38
C ARG A 468 -10.61 35.92 13.52
N LYS A 469 -11.62 35.99 12.64
CA LYS A 469 -11.90 34.90 11.70
C LYS A 469 -10.96 35.02 10.51
N ALA A 470 -10.01 34.10 10.38
CA ALA A 470 -9.10 34.02 9.24
C ALA A 470 -9.47 32.86 8.29
N ILE A 471 -9.21 33.04 7.00
CA ILE A 471 -9.42 32.04 5.95
C ILE A 471 -8.07 31.71 5.32
N PHE A 472 -7.72 30.44 5.27
CA PHE A 472 -6.49 29.95 4.66
C PHE A 472 -6.82 29.16 3.40
N ARG A 473 -6.20 29.51 2.27
CA ARG A 473 -6.34 28.78 1.01
C ARG A 473 -5.01 28.53 0.34
N VAL A 474 -4.88 27.38 -0.31
CA VAL A 474 -3.76 27.03 -1.17
C VAL A 474 -4.17 27.20 -2.63
N VAL A 475 -3.46 28.04 -3.34
CA VAL A 475 -3.65 28.32 -4.77
C VAL A 475 -2.58 27.56 -5.54
N ASP A 476 -2.96 26.42 -6.10
CA ASP A 476 -2.07 25.60 -6.94
C ASP A 476 -2.17 26.04 -8.40
N HIS A 477 -1.11 26.70 -8.87
CA HIS A 477 -1.02 27.25 -10.23
C HIS A 477 -0.74 26.21 -11.31
N ASP A 478 -0.54 24.94 -10.94
CA ASP A 478 -0.48 23.83 -11.87
C ASP A 478 -1.84 23.15 -12.07
N PHE A 479 -2.83 23.43 -11.21
CA PHE A 479 -4.25 23.05 -11.40
C PHE A 479 -5.10 24.22 -11.87
N LEU A 480 -4.80 25.43 -11.40
CA LEU A 480 -5.52 26.64 -11.73
C LEU A 480 -4.66 27.48 -12.70
N VAL A 481 -4.59 27.03 -13.96
CA VAL A 481 -3.67 27.57 -14.97
C VAL A 481 -3.95 29.04 -15.33
N ASP A 482 -5.23 29.42 -15.31
CA ASP A 482 -5.73 30.74 -15.72
C ASP A 482 -6.00 31.70 -14.55
N MET A 483 -5.34 31.49 -13.40
CA MET A 483 -5.55 32.36 -12.23
C MET A 483 -5.02 33.77 -12.45
N ASP A 484 -5.84 34.75 -12.04
CA ASP A 484 -5.42 36.12 -11.89
C ASP A 484 -4.34 36.26 -10.79
N GLU A 485 -3.50 37.28 -10.92
CA GLU A 485 -2.45 37.62 -9.94
C GLU A 485 -1.43 36.49 -9.64
N LYS A 486 -1.08 35.69 -10.64
CA LYS A 486 -0.05 34.64 -10.52
C LYS A 486 1.34 35.23 -10.16
N PRO A 487 1.98 34.80 -9.05
CA PRO A 487 3.35 35.17 -8.73
C PRO A 487 4.37 34.44 -9.60
N ASP A 488 5.64 34.81 -9.48
CA ASP A 488 6.78 34.20 -10.15
C ASP A 488 7.49 33.12 -9.30
N LYS A 489 7.16 33.04 -8.00
CA LYS A 489 7.73 32.12 -7.01
C LYS A 489 6.69 31.71 -5.96
N CYS A 490 7.01 30.71 -5.13
CA CYS A 490 6.18 30.34 -3.98
C CYS A 490 6.12 31.48 -2.96
N VAL A 491 4.91 31.93 -2.60
CA VAL A 491 4.67 33.07 -1.70
C VAL A 491 3.30 32.97 -1.02
N ILE A 492 3.16 33.68 0.10
CA ILE A 492 1.88 33.87 0.77
C ILE A 492 1.38 35.29 0.48
N TYR A 493 0.18 35.40 -0.10
CA TYR A 493 -0.55 36.66 -0.18
C TYR A 493 -1.42 36.80 1.07
N HIS A 494 -1.52 38.02 1.59
CA HIS A 494 -2.44 38.34 2.68
C HIS A 494 -3.36 39.48 2.28
N ALA A 495 -4.65 39.25 2.48
CA ALA A 495 -5.71 40.18 2.19
C ALA A 495 -6.59 40.40 3.41
N SER A 496 -7.12 41.61 3.56
CA SER A 496 -8.11 41.95 4.58
C SER A 496 -9.08 42.96 3.99
N ARG A 497 -10.34 42.98 4.43
CA ARG A 497 -11.33 43.95 3.92
C ARG A 497 -11.51 43.86 2.40
N GLY A 498 -11.36 42.65 1.85
CA GLY A 498 -11.50 42.37 0.42
C GLY A 498 -10.33 42.82 -0.47
N VAL A 499 -9.22 43.33 0.10
CA VAL A 499 -8.07 43.85 -0.66
C VAL A 499 -6.79 43.12 -0.27
N ILE A 500 -5.95 42.79 -1.26
CA ILE A 500 -4.61 42.23 -1.03
C ILE A 500 -3.71 43.33 -0.45
N ASN A 501 -3.32 43.15 0.80
CA ASN A 501 -2.41 44.06 1.49
C ASN A 501 -0.95 43.77 1.17
N THR A 502 -0.61 42.49 0.96
CA THR A 502 0.75 42.08 0.62
C THR A 502 0.75 40.84 -0.26
N LYS A 503 1.69 40.83 -1.22
CA LYS A 503 1.98 39.73 -2.14
C LYS A 503 3.21 38.91 -1.73
N ASP A 504 3.86 39.27 -0.62
CA ASP A 504 4.92 38.48 0.00
C ASP A 504 4.83 38.71 1.51
N TYR A 505 3.88 38.02 2.14
CA TYR A 505 3.60 38.16 3.56
C TYR A 505 4.79 37.78 4.42
N PHE A 506 5.59 36.78 4.00
CA PHE A 506 6.82 36.40 4.69
C PHE A 506 7.78 37.60 4.76
N TYR A 507 8.13 38.19 3.61
CA TYR A 507 9.06 39.31 3.55
C TYR A 507 8.49 40.56 4.24
N THR A 508 7.22 40.88 3.99
CA THR A 508 6.56 42.06 4.56
C THR A 508 6.48 42.00 6.07
N SER A 509 6.14 40.83 6.64
CA SER A 509 6.07 40.65 8.09
C SER A 509 7.43 40.83 8.75
N LEU A 510 8.51 40.36 8.10
CA LEU A 510 9.86 40.49 8.62
C LEU A 510 10.39 41.91 8.51
N VAL A 511 10.13 42.59 7.40
CA VAL A 511 10.50 44.01 7.23
C VAL A 511 9.74 44.89 8.22
N THR A 512 8.44 44.64 8.42
CA THR A 512 7.62 45.41 9.37
C THR A 512 8.10 45.18 10.80
N LEU A 513 8.33 43.93 11.19
CA LEU A 513 8.87 43.58 12.50
C LEU A 513 10.24 44.22 12.71
N ALA A 514 11.13 44.13 11.73
CA ALA A 514 12.45 44.76 11.78
C ALA A 514 12.35 46.28 11.90
N GLN A 515 11.48 46.93 11.12
CA GLN A 515 11.32 48.39 11.15
C GLN A 515 10.73 48.88 12.47
N ASP A 516 9.72 48.20 13.01
CA ASP A 516 9.11 48.57 14.29
C ASP A 516 10.06 48.32 15.46
N GLN A 517 10.83 47.23 15.42
CA GLN A 517 11.89 46.97 16.39
C GLN A 517 12.99 48.03 16.29
N ILE A 518 13.46 48.40 15.09
CA ILE A 518 14.46 49.46 14.88
C ILE A 518 13.93 50.84 15.32
N ARG A 519 12.67 51.17 15.05
CA ARG A 519 12.05 52.42 15.52
C ARG A 519 11.91 52.45 17.04
N ALA A 520 11.44 51.36 17.65
CA ALA A 520 11.34 51.25 19.10
C ALA A 520 12.72 51.44 19.75
N LEU A 521 13.75 50.76 19.22
CA LEU A 521 15.14 50.88 19.66
C LEU A 521 15.67 52.33 19.57
N ARG A 522 15.42 53.02 18.46
CA ARG A 522 15.83 54.43 18.27
C ARG A 522 15.09 55.42 19.15
N THR A 523 13.86 55.11 19.56
CA THR A 523 12.99 56.05 20.28
C THR A 523 13.08 55.87 21.80
N GLU A 524 13.13 54.63 22.29
CA GLU A 524 13.26 54.34 23.73
C GLU A 524 14.65 54.66 24.27
N HIS A 525 15.68 54.57 23.43
CA HIS A 525 17.05 54.72 23.89
C HIS A 525 17.86 55.60 22.93
N LYS A 526 18.27 56.79 23.39
CA LYS A 526 19.22 57.69 22.69
C LYS A 526 20.64 57.07 22.70
N LEU A 527 20.79 55.86 22.17
CA LEU A 527 21.98 55.03 22.36
C LEU A 527 23.06 55.46 21.38
N THR A 528 24.06 56.16 21.89
CA THR A 528 25.37 56.21 21.24
C THR A 528 26.24 55.04 21.68
N ASN A 529 26.05 54.52 22.91
CA ASN A 529 26.82 53.41 23.50
C ASN A 529 25.87 52.40 24.18
N ILE A 530 25.83 51.15 23.71
CA ILE A 530 24.92 50.08 24.13
C ILE A 530 25.69 49.04 24.94
N THR A 531 25.25 48.75 26.16
CA THR A 531 25.87 47.71 27.00
C THR A 531 25.28 46.33 26.72
N ASN A 532 26.05 45.27 27.03
CA ASN A 532 25.59 43.89 26.87
C ASN A 532 24.30 43.57 27.65
N LYS A 533 24.11 44.16 28.84
CA LYS A 533 22.87 44.00 29.63
C LYS A 533 21.65 44.60 28.93
N GLU A 534 21.83 45.70 28.21
CA GLU A 534 20.76 46.31 27.43
C GLU A 534 20.43 45.44 26.21
N ILE A 535 21.43 44.83 25.57
CA ILE A 535 21.24 43.88 24.47
C ILE A 535 20.49 42.63 24.93
N GLU A 536 20.85 42.06 26.09
CA GLU A 536 20.12 40.96 26.71
C GLU A 536 18.65 41.34 26.97
N ALA A 537 18.39 42.52 27.54
CA ALA A 537 17.02 43.00 27.80
C ALA A 537 16.21 43.18 26.51
N LEU A 538 16.83 43.70 25.45
CA LEU A 538 16.21 43.87 24.13
C LEU A 538 15.92 42.52 23.46
N HIS A 539 16.85 41.57 23.51
CA HIS A 539 16.63 40.22 22.98
C HIS A 539 15.54 39.47 23.76
N LYS A 540 15.44 39.64 25.08
CA LYS A 540 14.31 39.13 25.89
C LYS A 540 12.98 39.76 25.47
N LYS A 541 12.97 41.07 25.20
CA LYS A 541 11.75 41.81 24.83
C LYS A 541 11.27 41.50 23.40
N PHE A 542 12.18 41.26 22.46
CA PHE A 542 11.86 41.27 21.02
C PHE A 542 12.13 39.96 20.26
N ILE A 543 12.97 39.06 20.77
CA ILE A 543 13.45 37.88 20.02
C ILE A 543 13.15 36.55 20.74
N ALA A 544 13.28 36.50 22.06
CA ALA A 544 13.12 35.28 22.84
C ALA A 544 11.70 35.14 23.40
N ALA A 545 10.82 34.42 22.68
CA ALA A 545 9.49 34.11 23.19
C ALA A 545 9.51 32.99 24.26
N HIS A 546 10.53 32.12 24.27
CA HIS A 546 10.57 30.90 25.11
C HIS A 546 11.99 30.47 25.57
N GLY A 547 13.05 31.27 25.34
CA GLY A 547 14.45 30.89 25.60
C GLY A 547 15.26 31.97 26.33
N GLU A 548 16.49 31.65 26.74
CA GLU A 548 17.39 32.58 27.45
C GLU A 548 18.42 33.18 26.49
N PRO A 549 18.40 34.50 26.23
CA PRO A 549 19.28 35.13 25.27
C PRO A 549 20.69 35.41 25.81
N GLN A 550 20.94 35.13 27.10
CA GLN A 550 22.15 35.56 27.79
C GLN A 550 23.42 35.06 27.10
N HIS A 551 23.53 33.77 26.80
CA HIS A 551 24.73 33.23 26.14
C HIS A 551 24.91 33.78 24.72
N TYR A 552 23.84 33.86 23.94
CA TYR A 552 23.90 34.43 22.59
C TYR A 552 24.27 35.92 22.60
N CYS A 553 23.69 36.72 23.49
CA CYS A 553 23.98 38.14 23.61
C CYS A 553 25.43 38.39 24.05
N ASN A 554 25.93 37.62 25.03
CA ASN A 554 27.34 37.67 25.43
C ASN A 554 28.27 37.33 24.26
N TYR A 555 27.90 36.34 23.45
CA TYR A 555 28.67 35.91 22.29
C TYR A 555 28.68 36.97 21.18
N ALA A 556 27.51 37.52 20.84
CA ALA A 556 27.35 38.59 19.85
C ALA A 556 27.99 39.90 20.31
N PHE A 557 27.89 40.26 21.58
CA PHE A 557 28.50 41.47 22.14
C PHE A 557 30.01 41.46 21.94
N LYS A 558 30.66 40.36 22.32
CA LYS A 558 32.10 40.18 22.17
C LYS A 558 32.55 40.18 20.70
N ALA A 559 31.79 39.53 19.82
CA ALA A 559 32.12 39.45 18.39
C ALA A 559 32.06 40.79 17.64
N PHE A 560 31.29 41.76 18.15
CA PHE A 560 31.06 43.05 17.50
C PHE A 560 31.66 44.25 18.23
N ASP A 561 32.13 44.11 19.49
CA ASP A 561 32.89 45.13 20.25
C ASP A 561 34.37 45.15 19.80
N LYS A 562 34.60 45.54 18.54
CA LYS A 562 35.91 45.43 17.87
C LYS A 562 37.03 46.26 18.53
N ASN A 563 36.65 47.28 19.30
CA ASN A 563 37.57 48.19 19.98
C ASN A 563 37.71 47.89 21.49
N ASP A 564 37.09 46.80 21.98
CA ASP A 564 37.07 46.40 23.40
C ASP A 564 36.64 47.55 24.33
N SER A 565 35.69 48.36 23.84
CA SER A 565 35.27 49.57 24.54
C SER A 565 34.30 49.27 25.69
N GLY A 566 33.79 48.04 25.76
CA GLY A 566 32.79 47.62 26.73
C GLY A 566 31.38 48.14 26.41
N THR A 567 31.18 48.73 25.21
CA THR A 567 29.89 49.19 24.70
C THR A 567 29.84 49.12 23.17
N LEU A 568 28.73 48.69 22.57
CA LEU A 568 28.56 48.76 21.11
C LEU A 568 27.99 50.11 20.68
N THR A 569 28.50 50.67 19.61
CA THR A 569 27.80 51.75 18.90
C THR A 569 26.50 51.25 18.27
N PHE A 570 25.57 52.15 17.95
CA PHE A 570 24.31 51.76 17.30
C PHE A 570 24.55 50.99 15.99
N ASP A 571 25.58 51.35 15.21
CA ASP A 571 25.90 50.69 13.95
C ASP A 571 26.51 49.29 14.15
N GLU A 572 27.33 49.10 15.19
CA GLU A 572 27.87 47.79 15.57
C GLU A 572 26.77 46.86 16.09
N TYR A 573 25.87 47.39 16.92
CA TYR A 573 24.70 46.64 17.38
C TYR A 573 23.74 46.31 16.23
N MET A 574 23.47 47.25 15.32
CA MET A 574 22.63 47.00 14.15
C MET A 574 23.25 45.95 13.20
N SER A 575 24.58 45.92 13.10
CA SER A 575 25.29 44.87 12.37
C SER A 575 25.10 43.49 13.01
N ALA A 576 25.23 43.39 14.33
CA ALA A 576 24.94 42.16 15.07
C ALA A 576 23.46 41.74 14.99
N TYR A 577 22.56 42.70 15.10
CA TYR A 577 21.11 42.49 15.04
C TYR A 577 20.65 42.08 13.64
N SER A 578 21.31 42.53 12.57
CA SER A 578 21.02 42.12 11.19
C SER A 578 21.14 40.61 10.96
N LEU A 579 21.94 39.90 11.77
CA LEU A 579 22.01 38.42 11.75
C LEU A 579 20.70 37.75 12.16
N THR A 580 19.87 38.45 12.93
CA THR A 580 18.55 37.97 13.35
C THR A 580 17.45 38.32 12.37
N LEU A 581 17.78 39.15 11.36
CA LEU A 581 16.88 39.59 10.29
C LEU A 581 17.21 38.87 8.97
N PRO A 582 16.26 38.68 8.04
CA PRO A 582 16.54 38.17 6.71
C PRO A 582 17.33 39.19 5.88
N GLY A 583 18.36 38.74 5.16
CA GLY A 583 19.22 39.57 4.34
C GLY A 583 19.87 38.80 3.19
N ASP A 584 20.74 39.48 2.46
CA ASP A 584 21.59 38.87 1.44
C ASP A 584 22.41 37.71 2.03
N ILE A 585 22.45 36.57 1.32
CA ILE A 585 23.02 35.33 1.86
C ILE A 585 24.53 35.47 2.06
N GLU A 586 25.26 36.09 1.13
CA GLU A 586 26.69 36.31 1.29
C GLU A 586 26.98 37.23 2.47
N HIS A 587 26.19 38.29 2.63
CA HIS A 587 26.27 39.18 3.78
C HIS A 587 25.97 38.48 5.11
N GLN A 588 24.91 37.66 5.17
CA GLN A 588 24.55 36.89 6.36
C GLN A 588 25.59 35.82 6.71
N LEU A 589 26.14 35.12 5.72
CA LEU A 589 27.21 34.14 5.92
C LEU A 589 28.49 34.82 6.37
N ALA A 590 28.83 35.99 5.81
CA ALA A 590 30.01 36.76 6.22
C ALA A 590 29.90 37.26 7.67
N LEU A 591 28.72 37.72 8.10
CA LEU A 591 28.48 38.14 9.47
C LEU A 591 28.43 36.94 10.43
N THR A 592 27.88 35.80 9.99
CA THR A 592 27.85 34.57 10.81
C THR A 592 29.26 34.02 11.00
N PHE A 593 30.10 34.07 9.96
CA PHE A 593 31.51 33.74 10.05
C PHE A 593 32.24 34.64 11.06
N GLN A 594 31.97 35.95 11.02
CA GLN A 594 32.55 36.89 11.99
C GLN A 594 32.11 36.58 13.44
N LEU A 595 30.85 36.16 13.62
CA LEU A 595 30.33 35.73 14.92
C LEU A 595 31.07 34.47 15.42
N CYS A 596 31.28 33.46 14.56
CA CYS A 596 32.00 32.23 14.91
C CYS A 596 33.50 32.43 15.14
N ALA A 597 34.18 33.26 14.33
CA ALA A 597 35.64 33.37 14.34
C ALA A 597 36.19 34.24 15.48
N TYR A 598 35.35 34.71 16.40
CA TYR A 598 35.76 35.66 17.45
C TYR A 598 36.88 35.11 18.35
N HIS A 599 36.94 33.80 18.60
CA HIS A 599 37.93 33.18 19.48
C HIS A 599 39.29 32.86 18.82
N GLY A 600 39.46 33.01 17.49
CA GLY A 600 40.70 32.64 16.81
C GLY A 600 40.90 33.14 15.38
N GLN A 601 42.14 33.58 15.09
CA GLN A 601 42.70 34.02 13.80
C GLN A 601 41.97 33.56 12.53
N ASP A 602 41.13 34.42 11.95
CA ASP A 602 40.52 34.38 10.59
C ASP A 602 40.00 33.01 10.08
N LYS A 603 39.81 32.03 10.96
CA LYS A 603 39.41 30.66 10.65
C LYS A 603 38.54 30.11 11.78
N VAL A 604 37.45 29.43 11.43
CA VAL A 604 36.46 28.85 12.37
C VAL A 604 36.79 27.39 12.68
N SER A 605 36.83 27.02 13.97
CA SER A 605 36.99 25.63 14.41
C SER A 605 35.65 24.94 14.70
N SER A 606 35.68 23.61 14.87
CA SER A 606 34.48 22.83 15.25
C SER A 606 33.93 23.24 16.61
N GLU A 607 34.79 23.69 17.52
CA GLU A 607 34.40 24.09 18.88
C GLU A 607 33.68 25.44 18.84
N ASP A 608 34.19 26.38 18.03
CA ASP A 608 33.58 27.71 17.85
C ASP A 608 32.16 27.61 17.26
N LEU A 609 31.99 26.74 16.26
CA LEU A 609 30.69 26.50 15.64
C LEU A 609 29.71 25.84 16.62
N LEU A 610 30.18 24.88 17.41
CA LEU A 610 29.35 24.18 18.41
C LEU A 610 28.85 25.16 19.47
N GLN A 611 29.73 26.00 20.03
CA GLN A 611 29.37 26.99 21.04
C GLN A 611 28.34 28.00 20.54
N LEU A 612 28.49 28.48 19.30
CA LEU A 612 27.47 29.35 18.70
C LEU A 612 26.13 28.63 18.56
N MET A 613 26.13 27.37 18.09
CA MET A 613 24.90 26.62 17.89
C MET A 613 24.18 26.30 19.19
N GLU A 614 24.92 26.02 20.26
CA GLU A 614 24.37 25.86 21.61
C GLU A 614 23.72 27.16 22.09
N ALA A 615 24.42 28.29 21.96
CA ALA A 615 23.88 29.60 22.33
C ALA A 615 22.61 29.97 21.52
N VAL A 616 22.55 29.62 20.23
CA VAL A 616 21.37 29.84 19.38
C VAL A 616 20.22 28.91 19.78
N ALA A 617 20.49 27.66 20.16
CA ALA A 617 19.45 26.75 20.57
C ALA A 617 18.85 27.11 21.93
N GLU A 618 19.66 27.55 22.88
CA GLU A 618 19.20 28.10 24.15
C GLU A 618 18.34 29.35 23.95
N LEU A 619 18.75 30.25 23.04
CA LEU A 619 17.95 31.42 22.63
C LEU A 619 16.58 31.00 22.05
N LYS A 620 16.51 29.86 21.34
CA LYS A 620 15.29 29.36 20.69
C LYS A 620 14.49 28.36 21.54
N GLY A 621 15.00 27.93 22.70
CA GLY A 621 14.36 26.94 23.56
C GLY A 621 14.36 25.51 22.99
N VAL A 622 15.39 25.14 22.22
CA VAL A 622 15.52 23.82 21.58
C VAL A 622 16.47 22.93 22.40
N ASP A 623 16.13 21.65 22.58
CA ASP A 623 16.93 20.69 23.35
C ASP A 623 18.31 20.41 22.70
N SER A 624 19.39 20.50 23.49
CA SER A 624 20.78 20.50 23.02
C SER A 624 21.29 19.15 22.48
N SER A 625 20.54 18.07 22.68
CA SER A 625 20.94 16.71 22.29
C SER A 625 21.13 16.52 20.77
N ALA A 626 20.43 17.28 19.92
CA ALA A 626 20.54 17.21 18.47
C ALA A 626 21.63 18.13 17.85
N ILE A 627 22.14 19.08 18.62
CA ILE A 627 23.01 20.16 18.12
C ILE A 627 24.42 19.65 17.82
N SER A 628 24.96 18.80 18.70
CA SER A 628 26.32 18.27 18.54
C SER A 628 26.49 17.42 17.28
N LEU A 629 25.44 16.68 16.88
CA LEU A 629 25.43 15.87 15.67
C LEU A 629 25.33 16.75 14.41
N PHE A 630 24.54 17.81 14.47
CA PHE A 630 24.38 18.77 13.37
C PHE A 630 25.65 19.60 13.14
N ALA A 631 26.29 20.10 14.21
CA ALA A 631 27.59 20.79 14.14
C ALA A 631 28.69 19.91 13.53
N LYS A 632 28.78 18.64 13.96
CA LYS A 632 29.71 17.64 13.38
C LYS A 632 29.41 17.38 11.90
N THR A 633 28.14 17.42 11.51
CA THR A 633 27.71 17.20 10.11
C THR A 633 28.08 18.38 9.22
N ILE A 634 27.85 19.62 9.67
CA ILE A 634 28.30 20.83 8.94
C ILE A 634 29.81 20.80 8.77
N MET A 635 30.57 20.55 9.83
CA MET A 635 32.04 20.43 9.74
C MET A 635 32.47 19.35 8.74
N LYS A 636 31.75 18.23 8.64
CA LYS A 636 32.04 17.15 7.69
C LYS A 636 31.76 17.55 6.23
N ILE A 637 30.70 18.33 5.98
CA ILE A 637 30.31 18.79 4.63
C ILE A 637 31.22 19.92 4.13
N THR A 638 31.70 20.77 5.05
CA THR A 638 32.50 21.96 4.73
C THR A 638 34.00 21.68 4.55
N LYS A 639 34.48 20.45 4.82
CA LYS A 639 35.90 20.07 4.73
C LYS A 639 36.47 20.13 3.30
N SER A 640 37.60 20.82 3.14
CA SER A 640 38.65 20.45 2.18
C SER A 640 39.63 19.52 2.91
N GLU A 641 40.18 18.51 2.23
CA GLU A 641 40.83 17.31 2.84
C GLU A 641 42.10 17.57 3.70
N LYS A 642 42.47 18.81 4.04
CA LYS A 642 43.76 19.09 4.71
C LYS A 642 43.77 20.03 5.93
N ASP A 643 42.69 20.73 6.28
CA ASP A 643 42.71 21.69 7.41
C ASP A 643 41.68 21.36 8.53
N GLU A 644 42.07 21.55 9.80
CA GLU A 644 41.20 21.44 10.99
C GLU A 644 40.32 22.69 11.25
N LYS A 645 40.46 23.74 10.42
CA LYS A 645 39.75 25.02 10.56
C LYS A 645 39.27 25.56 9.19
N ILE A 646 38.12 26.23 9.15
CA ILE A 646 37.45 26.70 7.93
C ILE A 646 37.74 28.19 7.68
N THR A 647 38.14 28.57 6.47
CA THR A 647 38.33 29.98 6.07
C THR A 647 37.02 30.69 5.70
N LYS A 648 37.01 32.03 5.70
CA LYS A 648 35.82 32.83 5.32
C LYS A 648 35.31 32.49 3.92
N GLU A 649 36.21 32.30 2.98
CA GLU A 649 35.89 31.98 1.58
C GLU A 649 35.31 30.56 1.43
N GLU A 650 35.83 29.59 2.17
CA GLU A 650 35.27 28.22 2.23
C GLU A 650 33.90 28.18 2.90
N PHE A 651 33.70 28.98 3.94
CA PHE A 651 32.43 29.09 4.68
C PHE A 651 31.30 29.73 3.87
N ILE A 652 31.62 30.71 3.01
CA ILE A 652 30.61 31.39 2.18
C ILE A 652 30.27 30.58 0.92
N ARG A 653 31.23 29.83 0.36
CA ARG A 653 31.10 29.14 -0.94
C ARG A 653 30.34 27.81 -0.89
N ARG A 654 30.24 27.15 0.27
CA ARG A 654 29.64 25.82 0.44
C ARG A 654 28.44 25.88 1.36
#